data_AF-A0A4S8MND3-F1
#
_entry.id   AF-A0A4S8MND3-F1
#
_cell.length_a   1.000
_cell.length_b   1.000
_cell.length_c   1.000
_cell.angle_alpha   90.00
_cell.angle_beta   90.00
_cell.angle_gamma   90.00
#
_symmetry.space_group_name_H-M   'P 1'
#
loop_
_entity.id
_entity.type
_entity.pdbx_description
1 polymer ?
#
loop_
_entity_poly.entity_id
_entity_poly.type
_entity_poly.pdbx_seq_one_letter_code
_entity_poly.pdbx_strand_id
1 'polypeptide(L)'
;MNLLVIEDKEDTDLRDRHLAFAKAMRCCVRFTSLSYLQLQDAILSVEKGLCQGIVLSRQLVGSVPLTSLRTDEVSSYSGAFDLIRLCDGEALAVNTDALGLHFAISSFTRYGSYRTTLIVGCCYWTKIALYTLSHYFESTKFYVFEPSNVAFQGFIQDTGRLGIDLDIVRIRGKEIEDLNVEFNCVVTGVSPAEQFDDEIEDGSEGNPATEQFSVVLTVFRSSLRGLFLGLYQSPSDTVSNWEAAAGDYSWSVIDQGHMCDIQTQEMWSQLGMDTDKALYRSNTLLMYLTVLWGVNFGPMSTKTQLTCIAVDLLNDWTWLCTVPFSQSYQHACTIDDLLLDSYLPPPPLIGLRPGYIQRHLFVTHTLPDRDTLLNRPYTFVLRGPTYHWQSSVNLGKGIAIVVCHDGFGEFSDILVDARESDAVMVVDLLTGLRRIDRDDLEEIDQHRWLRNDRRFLEGSPSPIRPFTAIPPPNTSCHCLYCGILPTEILTLVLIHCDVRSLASFALTSRNHYRAVKSTIDNRVNRVIGRLALNGVTIPDIKHVLKKTSGIIHGEAALTVLLPGCPIMPKEVRIATPAGTRGEWVKLFGRMANVRSYHHWVQNEYYDAVRIDKVRSVFFLPNRVVVSLRESNSPSALPMLLSERVTTLACGISYGLCFTLYPGDIRDRFIDSAFNDEYPPDWFLTALSKTFNCRNVTEERDLSPVGECALRWRKLSGCHGMGSFPWSTLAGDASPGIPWGADWLWRKGLLCNVPGCDHSDR
;
A
#
# COMPACT_ATOMS: atom_id res chain seq x y z
N MET A 1 -6.87 -31.89 19.62
CA MET A 1 -7.90 -31.76 18.57
C MET A 1 -8.11 -33.13 17.95
N ASN A 2 -9.35 -33.58 17.89
CA ASN A 2 -9.77 -34.82 17.24
C ASN A 2 -10.52 -34.44 15.97
N LEU A 3 -9.97 -34.84 14.83
CA LEU A 3 -10.59 -34.68 13.52
C LEU A 3 -11.05 -36.04 13.02
N LEU A 4 -12.28 -36.10 12.52
CA LEU A 4 -12.74 -37.22 11.72
C LEU A 4 -12.35 -36.95 10.27
N VAL A 5 -11.82 -37.94 9.56
CA VAL A 5 -11.46 -37.80 8.15
C VAL A 5 -12.28 -38.76 7.33
N ILE A 6 -13.09 -38.24 6.41
CA ILE A 6 -13.87 -39.04 5.48
C ILE A 6 -12.98 -39.33 4.28
N GLU A 7 -12.66 -40.61 4.07
CA GLU A 7 -11.73 -41.04 3.04
C GLU A 7 -11.97 -42.50 2.65
N ASP A 8 -11.77 -42.81 1.35
CA ASP A 8 -11.77 -44.20 0.86
C ASP A 8 -10.38 -44.83 1.01
N LYS A 9 -9.34 -44.01 0.87
CA LYS A 9 -7.93 -44.33 1.10
C LYS A 9 -7.32 -43.22 1.95
N GLU A 10 -6.40 -43.59 2.83
CA GLU A 10 -5.69 -42.64 3.69
C GLU A 10 -5.00 -41.53 2.88
N ASP A 11 -5.40 -40.27 3.12
CA ASP A 11 -4.81 -39.08 2.50
C ASP A 11 -3.61 -38.59 3.34
N THR A 12 -2.43 -39.16 3.06
CA THR A 12 -1.19 -38.88 3.81
C THR A 12 -0.79 -37.41 3.75
N ASP A 13 -0.88 -36.75 2.60
CA ASP A 13 -0.43 -35.35 2.50
C ASP A 13 -1.35 -34.41 3.29
N LEU A 14 -2.66 -34.68 3.29
CA LEU A 14 -3.60 -33.95 4.14
C LEU A 14 -3.23 -34.10 5.61
N ARG A 15 -2.93 -35.33 6.06
CA ARG A 15 -2.48 -35.59 7.44
C ARG A 15 -1.19 -34.86 7.77
N ASP A 16 -0.20 -34.94 6.89
CA ASP A 16 1.13 -34.34 7.08
C ASP A 16 1.03 -32.82 7.19
N ARG A 17 0.20 -32.17 6.36
CA ARG A 17 -0.06 -30.72 6.45
C ARG A 17 -0.73 -30.35 7.77
N HIS A 18 -1.79 -31.07 8.15
CA HIS A 18 -2.45 -30.83 9.43
C HIS A 18 -1.51 -31.09 10.62
N LEU A 19 -0.63 -32.10 10.56
CA LEU A 19 0.38 -32.38 11.58
C LEU A 19 1.46 -31.31 11.65
N ALA A 20 1.94 -30.84 10.50
CA ALA A 20 2.90 -29.73 10.40
C ALA A 20 2.31 -28.45 11.01
N PHE A 21 1.05 -28.14 10.69
CA PHE A 21 0.34 -27.01 11.27
C PHE A 21 0.09 -27.19 12.78
N ALA A 22 -0.31 -28.38 13.21
CA ALA A 22 -0.48 -28.72 14.63
C ALA A 22 0.80 -28.53 15.44
N LYS A 23 1.93 -28.95 14.86
CA LYS A 23 3.28 -28.78 15.43
C LYS A 23 3.63 -27.30 15.55
N ALA A 24 3.37 -26.49 14.53
CA ALA A 24 3.57 -25.03 14.58
C ALA A 24 2.71 -24.38 15.69
N MET A 25 1.48 -24.87 15.86
CA MET A 25 0.55 -24.43 16.90
C MET A 25 0.86 -24.98 18.31
N ARG A 26 1.81 -25.92 18.45
CA ARG A 26 2.09 -26.66 19.69
C ARG A 26 0.85 -27.33 20.26
N CYS A 27 0.04 -27.93 19.39
CA CYS A 27 -1.13 -28.69 19.78
C CYS A 27 -1.06 -30.11 19.20
N CYS A 28 -1.76 -31.04 19.82
CA CYS A 28 -1.88 -32.40 19.30
C CYS A 28 -3.13 -32.51 18.43
N VAL A 29 -2.99 -33.04 17.23
CA VAL A 29 -4.10 -33.48 16.38
C VAL A 29 -4.14 -35.00 16.34
N ARG A 30 -5.33 -35.57 16.44
CA ARG A 30 -5.61 -37.00 16.26
C ARG A 30 -6.61 -37.13 15.14
N PHE A 31 -6.39 -38.12 14.29
CA PHE A 31 -7.30 -38.41 13.20
C PHE A 31 -8.02 -39.73 13.42
N THR A 32 -9.24 -39.82 12.92
CA THR A 32 -10.00 -41.06 12.84
C THR A 32 -10.57 -41.17 11.44
N SER A 33 -10.09 -42.15 10.67
CA SER A 33 -10.58 -42.43 9.33
C SER A 33 -11.97 -43.05 9.41
N LEU A 34 -12.87 -42.57 8.57
CA LEU A 34 -14.22 -43.09 8.40
C LEU A 34 -14.50 -43.15 6.90
N SER A 35 -15.27 -44.16 6.49
CA SER A 35 -15.79 -44.22 5.12
C SER A 35 -16.93 -43.23 4.93
N TYR A 36 -17.24 -42.88 3.68
CA TYR A 36 -18.39 -42.03 3.35
C TYR A 36 -19.72 -42.56 3.92
N LEU A 37 -19.89 -43.88 4.02
CA LEU A 37 -21.09 -44.51 4.60
C LEU A 37 -21.31 -44.14 6.09
N GLN A 38 -20.26 -43.68 6.77
CA GLN A 38 -20.29 -43.28 8.19
C GLN A 38 -20.39 -41.77 8.37
N LEU A 39 -20.58 -40.99 7.29
CA LEU A 39 -20.66 -39.54 7.35
C LEU A 39 -21.77 -39.06 8.30
N GLN A 40 -22.93 -39.72 8.31
CA GLN A 40 -24.04 -39.35 9.19
C GLN A 40 -23.68 -39.52 10.68
N ASP A 41 -22.99 -40.59 11.03
CA ASP A 41 -22.51 -40.83 12.40
C ASP A 41 -21.42 -39.82 12.80
N ALA A 42 -20.58 -39.44 11.83
CA ALA A 42 -19.57 -38.40 12.00
C ALA A 42 -20.23 -37.04 12.28
N ILE A 43 -21.27 -36.68 11.53
CA ILE A 43 -22.04 -35.43 11.73
C ILE A 43 -22.64 -35.40 13.14
N LEU A 44 -23.30 -36.49 13.56
CA LEU A 44 -23.84 -36.61 14.93
C LEU A 44 -22.73 -36.49 16.00
N SER A 45 -21.51 -36.89 15.69
CA SER A 45 -20.36 -36.76 16.59
C SER A 45 -19.89 -35.31 16.72
N VAL A 46 -19.90 -34.54 15.63
CA VAL A 46 -19.63 -33.08 15.65
C VAL A 46 -20.71 -32.34 16.44
N GLU A 47 -21.99 -32.65 16.19
CA GLU A 47 -23.14 -32.02 16.86
C GLU A 47 -23.14 -32.29 18.37
N LYS A 48 -22.69 -33.48 18.79
CA LYS A 48 -22.51 -33.84 20.21
C LYS A 48 -21.21 -33.29 20.82
N GLY A 49 -20.37 -32.61 20.05
CA GLY A 49 -19.07 -32.09 20.49
C GLY A 49 -18.03 -33.17 20.81
N LEU A 50 -18.17 -34.39 20.27
CA LEU A 50 -17.22 -35.49 20.47
C LEU A 50 -15.94 -35.33 19.65
N CYS A 51 -16.01 -34.57 18.56
CA CYS A 51 -14.89 -34.15 17.73
C CYS A 51 -15.02 -32.65 17.39
N GLN A 52 -13.92 -32.03 16.96
CA GLN A 52 -13.93 -30.61 16.60
C GLN A 52 -14.51 -30.37 15.20
N GLY A 53 -14.29 -31.30 14.28
CA GLY A 53 -14.79 -31.21 12.91
C GLY A 53 -14.50 -32.47 12.10
N ILE A 54 -15.06 -32.48 10.89
CA ILE A 54 -14.88 -33.53 9.89
C ILE A 54 -14.17 -32.90 8.70
N VAL A 55 -13.08 -33.51 8.25
CA VAL A 55 -12.37 -33.10 7.04
C VAL A 55 -12.64 -34.15 5.96
N LEU A 56 -12.91 -33.71 4.73
CA LEU A 56 -12.99 -34.62 3.59
C LEU A 56 -11.61 -34.78 2.97
N SER A 57 -11.23 -36.03 2.67
CA SER A 57 -10.09 -36.30 1.79
C SER A 57 -10.30 -35.62 0.44
N ARG A 58 -9.21 -35.12 -0.15
CA ARG A 58 -9.25 -34.34 -1.39
C ARG A 58 -9.99 -35.09 -2.50
N GLN A 59 -9.80 -36.41 -2.59
CA GLN A 59 -10.42 -37.29 -3.58
C GLN A 59 -11.95 -37.33 -3.52
N LEU A 60 -12.54 -37.02 -2.36
CA LEU A 60 -13.99 -37.06 -2.14
C LEU A 60 -14.66 -35.69 -2.29
N VAL A 61 -13.89 -34.60 -2.34
CA VAL A 61 -14.43 -33.24 -2.50
C VAL A 61 -15.12 -33.13 -3.85
N GLY A 62 -16.42 -32.79 -3.83
CA GLY A 62 -17.28 -32.70 -5.02
C GLY A 62 -17.95 -34.01 -5.44
N SER A 63 -17.58 -35.15 -4.84
CA SER A 63 -18.25 -36.44 -5.06
C SER A 63 -19.27 -36.77 -3.97
N VAL A 64 -19.13 -36.18 -2.79
CA VAL A 64 -20.01 -36.40 -1.65
C VAL A 64 -21.24 -35.49 -1.72
N PRO A 65 -22.47 -36.04 -1.75
CA PRO A 65 -23.69 -35.24 -1.87
C PRO A 65 -23.96 -34.43 -0.59
N LEU A 66 -24.30 -33.15 -0.77
CA LEU A 66 -24.65 -32.19 0.28
C LEU A 66 -26.11 -32.29 0.76
N THR A 67 -26.68 -33.50 0.87
CA THR A 67 -28.07 -33.65 1.32
C THR A 67 -28.18 -33.39 2.82
N SER A 68 -29.08 -32.49 3.23
CA SER A 68 -29.50 -32.20 4.62
C SER A 68 -28.55 -31.39 5.52
N LEU A 69 -27.37 -30.99 5.05
CA LEU A 69 -26.47 -30.11 5.80
C LEU A 69 -26.72 -28.63 5.49
N ARG A 70 -26.57 -27.78 6.51
CA ARG A 70 -26.42 -26.34 6.29
C ARG A 70 -25.08 -26.11 5.58
N THR A 71 -25.05 -25.24 4.59
CA THR A 71 -23.85 -24.95 3.78
C THR A 71 -23.48 -23.48 3.88
N ASP A 72 -22.18 -23.18 3.72
CA ASP A 72 -21.75 -21.82 3.42
C ASP A 72 -22.02 -21.47 1.94
N GLU A 73 -21.81 -20.21 1.58
CA GLU A 73 -22.09 -19.70 0.22
C GLU A 73 -21.29 -20.46 -0.85
N VAL A 74 -20.01 -20.76 -0.57
CA VAL A 74 -19.11 -21.44 -1.51
C VAL A 74 -19.53 -22.89 -1.70
N SER A 75 -19.84 -23.60 -0.62
CA SER A 75 -20.36 -24.97 -0.66
C SER A 75 -21.72 -25.06 -1.35
N SER A 76 -22.61 -24.11 -1.07
CA SER A 76 -23.92 -24.05 -1.71
C SER A 76 -23.82 -23.85 -3.22
N TYR A 77 -22.86 -23.05 -3.68
CA TYR A 77 -22.63 -22.81 -5.10
C TYR A 77 -21.95 -24.01 -5.79
N SER A 78 -20.82 -24.46 -5.25
CA SER A 78 -20.00 -25.50 -5.86
C SER A 78 -20.62 -26.89 -5.77
N GLY A 79 -21.54 -27.09 -4.81
CA GLY A 79 -22.08 -28.40 -4.47
C GLY A 79 -21.08 -29.29 -3.74
N ALA A 80 -20.03 -28.70 -3.14
CA ALA A 80 -18.92 -29.43 -2.54
C ALA A 80 -18.40 -28.75 -1.26
N PHE A 81 -17.74 -29.52 -0.41
CA PHE A 81 -17.19 -29.03 0.86
C PHE A 81 -15.95 -29.85 1.21
N ASP A 82 -15.04 -29.23 1.95
CA ASP A 82 -13.79 -29.84 2.44
C ASP A 82 -13.77 -29.93 3.98
N LEU A 83 -14.69 -29.22 4.65
CA LEU A 83 -14.82 -29.17 6.11
C LEU A 83 -16.30 -29.22 6.54
N ILE A 84 -16.59 -29.98 7.60
CA ILE A 84 -17.83 -29.82 8.39
C ILE A 84 -17.43 -29.43 9.82
N ARG A 85 -18.08 -28.39 10.33
CA ARG A 85 -17.88 -27.92 11.70
C ARG A 85 -19.20 -27.62 12.39
N LEU A 86 -19.15 -27.40 13.70
CA LEU A 86 -20.30 -26.92 14.46
C LEU A 86 -20.46 -25.40 14.28
N CYS A 87 -21.69 -24.94 14.03
CA CYS A 87 -22.08 -23.53 14.01
C CYS A 87 -23.46 -23.40 14.65
N ASP A 88 -23.56 -22.62 15.73
CA ASP A 88 -24.84 -22.39 16.44
C ASP A 88 -25.57 -23.68 16.86
N GLY A 89 -24.81 -24.74 17.17
CA GLY A 89 -25.35 -26.05 17.56
C GLY A 89 -25.71 -26.99 16.40
N GLU A 90 -25.54 -26.56 15.15
CA GLU A 90 -25.81 -27.36 13.95
C GLU A 90 -24.53 -27.61 13.13
N ALA A 91 -24.49 -28.74 12.41
CA ALA A 91 -23.41 -29.02 11.48
C ALA A 91 -23.48 -28.11 10.23
N LEU A 92 -22.37 -27.44 9.93
CA LEU A 92 -22.19 -26.56 8.78
C LEU A 92 -21.08 -27.12 7.88
N ALA A 93 -21.43 -27.42 6.63
CA ALA A 93 -20.48 -27.73 5.57
C ALA A 93 -19.88 -26.43 5.00
N VAL A 94 -18.57 -26.38 4.92
CA VAL A 94 -17.77 -25.22 4.51
C VAL A 94 -16.80 -25.67 3.42
N ASN A 95 -16.54 -24.77 2.47
CA ASN A 95 -15.54 -24.96 1.44
C ASN A 95 -14.43 -23.92 1.58
N THR A 96 -13.23 -24.37 1.96
CA THR A 96 -12.06 -23.51 2.15
C THR A 96 -11.22 -23.34 0.88
N ASP A 97 -11.51 -24.10 -0.18
CA ASP A 97 -10.75 -24.08 -1.43
C ASP A 97 -10.76 -22.71 -2.12
N ALA A 98 -11.87 -21.98 -2.07
CA ALA A 98 -11.94 -20.62 -2.64
C ALA A 98 -10.96 -19.64 -1.99
N LEU A 99 -10.68 -19.80 -0.68
CA LEU A 99 -9.74 -18.95 0.06
C LEU A 99 -8.29 -19.33 -0.23
N GLY A 100 -8.00 -20.63 -0.31
CA GLY A 100 -6.71 -21.12 -0.78
C GLY A 100 -6.40 -20.61 -2.18
N LEU A 101 -7.37 -20.68 -3.09
CA LEU A 101 -7.21 -20.24 -4.46
C LEU A 101 -7.04 -18.72 -4.56
N HIS A 102 -7.82 -17.95 -3.78
CA HIS A 102 -7.59 -16.51 -3.66
C HIS A 102 -6.16 -16.21 -3.23
N PHE A 103 -5.67 -16.87 -2.18
CA PHE A 103 -4.31 -16.68 -1.70
C PHE A 103 -3.29 -16.95 -2.80
N ALA A 104 -3.42 -18.09 -3.47
CA ALA A 104 -2.52 -18.49 -4.54
C ALA A 104 -2.49 -17.43 -5.66
N ILE A 105 -3.64 -17.06 -6.21
CA ILE A 105 -3.72 -15.99 -7.23
C ILE A 105 -3.04 -14.72 -6.72
N SER A 106 -3.41 -14.25 -5.53
CA SER A 106 -2.92 -12.98 -4.99
C SER A 106 -1.43 -12.95 -4.63
N SER A 107 -0.80 -14.12 -4.45
CA SER A 107 0.61 -14.24 -4.06
C SER A 107 1.54 -14.41 -5.26
N PHE A 108 1.03 -15.00 -6.35
CA PHE A 108 1.80 -15.26 -7.57
C PHE A 108 1.54 -14.22 -8.66
N THR A 109 0.44 -13.45 -8.61
CA THR A 109 0.19 -12.35 -9.53
C THR A 109 -0.08 -11.03 -8.84
N ARG A 110 0.52 -9.96 -9.37
CA ARG A 110 0.26 -8.58 -8.94
C ARG A 110 -1.07 -8.04 -9.45
N TYR A 111 -1.53 -8.53 -10.60
CA TYR A 111 -2.77 -8.10 -11.26
C TYR A 111 -3.74 -9.28 -11.25
N GLY A 112 -4.35 -9.56 -10.10
CA GLY A 112 -5.33 -10.63 -9.97
C GLY A 112 -6.67 -10.31 -10.65
N SER A 113 -7.05 -9.03 -10.69
CA SER A 113 -8.38 -8.57 -11.09
C SER A 113 -8.63 -8.55 -12.60
N TYR A 114 -9.88 -8.41 -13.05
CA TYR A 114 -10.27 -8.09 -14.44
C TYR A 114 -9.80 -9.08 -15.52
N ARG A 115 -9.67 -10.35 -15.17
CA ARG A 115 -9.09 -11.36 -16.07
C ARG A 115 -10.10 -11.90 -17.07
N THR A 116 -9.71 -11.96 -18.34
CA THR A 116 -10.41 -12.72 -19.38
C THR A 116 -9.95 -14.16 -19.26
N THR A 117 -10.88 -15.04 -18.88
CA THR A 117 -10.52 -16.38 -18.41
C THR A 117 -11.04 -17.45 -19.35
N LEU A 118 -10.15 -18.33 -19.82
CA LEU A 118 -10.51 -19.60 -20.42
C LEU A 118 -10.65 -20.66 -19.31
N ILE A 119 -11.78 -21.33 -19.27
CA ILE A 119 -12.07 -22.47 -18.41
C ILE A 119 -12.12 -23.72 -19.29
N VAL A 120 -11.33 -24.72 -18.97
CA VAL A 120 -11.30 -26.01 -19.66
C VAL A 120 -11.90 -27.07 -18.74
N GLY A 121 -13.10 -27.52 -19.09
CA GLY A 121 -13.91 -28.47 -18.34
C GLY A 121 -14.86 -27.84 -17.30
N CYS A 122 -15.92 -28.57 -16.95
CA CYS A 122 -16.97 -28.13 -16.02
C CYS A 122 -16.95 -28.90 -14.67
N CYS A 123 -15.77 -29.18 -14.12
CA CYS A 123 -15.62 -29.90 -12.87
C CYS A 123 -15.78 -29.00 -11.63
N TYR A 124 -15.66 -29.60 -10.44
CA TYR A 124 -15.70 -28.90 -9.16
C TYR A 124 -14.71 -27.72 -9.08
N TRP A 125 -13.44 -27.97 -9.43
CA TRP A 125 -12.38 -26.96 -9.33
C TRP A 125 -12.60 -25.76 -10.24
N THR A 126 -13.14 -25.97 -11.45
CA THR A 126 -13.44 -24.86 -12.35
C THR A 126 -14.60 -23.99 -11.85
N LYS A 127 -15.57 -24.58 -11.12
CA LYS A 127 -16.57 -23.80 -10.38
C LYS A 127 -15.93 -22.96 -9.30
N ILE A 128 -15.07 -23.53 -8.44
CA ILE A 128 -14.37 -22.78 -7.38
C ILE A 128 -13.53 -21.64 -7.94
N ALA A 129 -12.84 -21.87 -9.06
CA ALA A 129 -12.11 -20.82 -9.76
C ALA A 129 -13.02 -19.72 -10.29
N LEU A 130 -14.13 -20.08 -10.94
CA LEU A 130 -15.13 -19.11 -11.41
C LEU A 130 -15.68 -18.28 -10.24
N TYR A 131 -16.02 -18.92 -9.12
CA TYR A 131 -16.47 -18.23 -7.91
C TYR A 131 -15.41 -17.24 -7.43
N THR A 132 -14.17 -17.70 -7.27
CA THR A 132 -13.05 -16.90 -6.75
C THR A 132 -12.75 -15.70 -7.65
N LEU A 133 -12.66 -15.91 -8.96
CA LEU A 133 -12.37 -14.86 -9.94
C LEU A 133 -13.50 -13.83 -10.05
N SER A 134 -14.77 -14.27 -10.04
CA SER A 134 -15.91 -13.35 -10.11
C SER A 134 -16.15 -12.58 -8.79
N HIS A 135 -16.02 -13.25 -7.66
CA HIS A 135 -16.33 -12.67 -6.35
C HIS A 135 -15.24 -11.75 -5.85
N TYR A 136 -13.97 -12.14 -5.99
CA TYR A 136 -12.84 -11.44 -5.37
C TYR A 136 -11.96 -10.66 -6.34
N PHE A 137 -11.98 -11.02 -7.63
CA PHE A 137 -11.13 -10.41 -8.65
C PHE A 137 -11.91 -9.64 -9.73
N GLU A 138 -13.21 -9.44 -9.55
CA GLU A 138 -14.05 -8.64 -10.48
C GLU A 138 -13.97 -9.11 -11.95
N SER A 139 -13.61 -10.38 -12.19
CA SER A 139 -13.67 -10.97 -13.53
C SER A 139 -15.12 -11.26 -13.91
N THR A 140 -15.56 -10.73 -15.06
CA THR A 140 -16.96 -10.87 -15.53
C THR A 140 -17.11 -11.68 -16.80
N LYS A 141 -16.01 -11.94 -17.52
CA LYS A 141 -16.02 -12.61 -18.82
C LYS A 141 -15.26 -13.93 -18.77
N PHE A 142 -15.98 -15.02 -19.03
CA PHE A 142 -15.46 -16.38 -18.98
C PHE A 142 -15.78 -17.10 -20.27
N TYR A 143 -14.77 -17.76 -20.82
CA TYR A 143 -14.93 -18.62 -21.97
C TYR A 143 -14.78 -20.06 -21.51
N VAL A 144 -15.69 -20.93 -21.90
CA VAL A 144 -15.71 -22.32 -21.42
C VAL A 144 -15.54 -23.26 -22.59
N PHE A 145 -14.45 -24.02 -22.58
CA PHE A 145 -14.27 -25.18 -23.43
C PHE A 145 -14.78 -26.41 -22.67
N GLU A 146 -15.93 -26.93 -23.08
CA GLU A 146 -16.53 -28.15 -22.53
C GLU A 146 -17.20 -28.93 -23.68
N PRO A 147 -16.66 -30.10 -24.06
CA PRO A 147 -17.24 -30.93 -25.13
C PRO A 147 -18.68 -31.38 -24.81
N SER A 148 -18.98 -31.70 -23.56
CA SER A 148 -20.30 -32.18 -23.16
C SER A 148 -21.32 -31.05 -23.03
N ASN A 149 -22.34 -31.07 -23.89
CA ASN A 149 -23.48 -30.14 -23.79
C ASN A 149 -24.15 -30.20 -22.41
N VAL A 150 -24.29 -31.40 -21.85
CA VAL A 150 -24.96 -31.62 -20.57
C VAL A 150 -24.15 -31.01 -19.42
N ALA A 151 -22.83 -31.24 -19.41
CA ALA A 151 -21.94 -30.67 -18.39
C ALA A 151 -21.91 -29.14 -18.46
N PHE A 152 -21.84 -28.58 -19.67
CA PHE A 152 -21.90 -27.13 -19.87
C PHE A 152 -23.22 -26.52 -19.39
N GLN A 153 -24.37 -27.12 -19.73
CA GLN A 153 -25.67 -26.61 -19.25
C GLN A 153 -25.80 -26.70 -17.73
N GLY A 154 -25.31 -27.77 -17.12
CA GLY A 154 -25.22 -27.89 -15.65
C GLY A 154 -24.35 -26.78 -15.04
N PHE A 155 -23.20 -26.50 -15.65
CA PHE A 155 -22.30 -25.43 -15.23
C PHE A 155 -22.94 -24.03 -15.31
N ILE A 156 -23.68 -23.74 -16.40
CA ILE A 156 -24.45 -22.49 -16.54
C ILE A 156 -25.55 -22.40 -15.48
N GLN A 157 -26.29 -23.48 -15.25
CA GLN A 157 -27.34 -23.53 -14.24
C GLN A 157 -26.79 -23.25 -12.83
N ASP A 158 -25.67 -23.87 -12.49
CA ASP A 158 -24.99 -23.63 -11.21
C ASP A 158 -24.49 -22.18 -11.11
N THR A 159 -23.95 -21.63 -12.19
CA THR A 159 -23.49 -20.24 -12.24
C THR A 159 -24.62 -19.23 -12.06
N GLY A 160 -25.82 -19.54 -12.54
CA GLY A 160 -27.02 -18.74 -12.27
C GLY A 160 -27.32 -18.57 -10.77
N ARG A 161 -26.84 -19.46 -9.90
CA ARG A 161 -27.01 -19.36 -8.44
C ARG A 161 -26.14 -18.29 -7.78
N LEU A 162 -25.09 -17.80 -8.46
CA LEU A 162 -24.23 -16.74 -7.91
C LEU A 162 -24.95 -15.40 -7.79
N GLY A 163 -26.00 -15.17 -8.59
CA GLY A 163 -26.69 -13.88 -8.65
C GLY A 163 -25.79 -12.73 -9.12
N ILE A 164 -24.75 -13.05 -9.88
CA ILE A 164 -23.85 -12.08 -10.54
C ILE A 164 -24.07 -12.20 -12.04
N ASP A 165 -24.12 -11.05 -12.71
CA ASP A 165 -24.17 -11.00 -14.18
C ASP A 165 -22.79 -11.35 -14.74
N LEU A 166 -22.67 -12.55 -15.31
CA LEU A 166 -21.44 -13.10 -15.86
C LEU A 166 -21.66 -13.41 -17.35
N ASP A 167 -20.74 -12.93 -18.18
CA ASP A 167 -20.69 -13.25 -19.61
C ASP A 167 -19.94 -14.57 -19.79
N ILE A 168 -20.71 -15.67 -19.92
CA ILE A 168 -20.16 -17.01 -20.15
C ILE A 168 -20.38 -17.41 -21.61
N VAL A 169 -19.28 -17.52 -22.34
CA VAL A 169 -19.28 -17.89 -23.76
C VAL A 169 -18.72 -19.30 -23.90
N ARG A 170 -19.46 -20.20 -24.54
CA ARG A 170 -18.94 -21.52 -24.87
C ARG A 170 -18.04 -21.44 -26.10
N ILE A 171 -16.90 -22.12 -26.07
CA ILE A 171 -15.98 -22.27 -27.20
C ILE A 171 -15.98 -23.72 -27.67
N ARG A 172 -15.92 -23.93 -29.00
CA ARG A 172 -15.59 -25.20 -29.66
C ARG A 172 -14.25 -25.08 -30.39
N GLY A 173 -13.46 -26.14 -30.52
CA GLY A 173 -11.99 -26.07 -30.65
C GLY A 173 -11.45 -25.05 -31.64
N LYS A 174 -11.90 -25.05 -32.90
CA LYS A 174 -11.38 -24.10 -33.91
C LYS A 174 -11.86 -22.65 -33.71
N GLU A 175 -12.96 -22.43 -32.98
CA GLU A 175 -13.51 -21.09 -32.75
C GLU A 175 -12.54 -20.20 -31.96
N ILE A 176 -11.60 -20.78 -31.19
CA ILE A 176 -10.67 -19.98 -30.39
C ILE A 176 -9.72 -19.14 -31.25
N GLU A 177 -9.36 -19.64 -32.43
CA GLU A 177 -8.51 -18.93 -33.39
C GLU A 177 -9.25 -17.73 -34.00
N ASP A 178 -10.57 -17.86 -34.15
CA ASP A 178 -11.43 -16.83 -34.76
C ASP A 178 -11.87 -15.74 -33.77
N LEU A 179 -11.86 -16.03 -32.46
CA LEU A 179 -12.42 -15.13 -31.43
C LEU A 179 -11.67 -13.80 -31.33
N ASN A 180 -10.41 -13.72 -31.74
CA ASN A 180 -9.54 -12.54 -31.56
C ASN A 180 -9.62 -11.97 -30.13
N VAL A 181 -9.61 -12.87 -29.15
CA VAL A 181 -9.69 -12.56 -27.72
C VAL A 181 -8.34 -12.83 -27.08
N GLU A 182 -7.82 -11.86 -26.35
CA GLU A 182 -6.65 -12.07 -25.51
C GLU A 182 -7.08 -12.71 -24.18
N PHE A 183 -6.70 -13.97 -23.99
CA PHE A 183 -6.87 -14.68 -22.73
C PHE A 183 -5.65 -14.43 -21.84
N ASN A 184 -5.90 -14.08 -20.59
CA ASN A 184 -4.84 -13.83 -19.62
C ASN A 184 -4.94 -14.73 -18.39
N CYS A 185 -5.93 -15.61 -18.34
CA CYS A 185 -6.09 -16.63 -17.32
C CYS A 185 -6.60 -17.92 -17.98
N VAL A 186 -6.00 -19.04 -17.65
CA VAL A 186 -6.46 -20.37 -18.06
C VAL A 186 -6.67 -21.19 -16.79
N VAL A 187 -7.84 -21.80 -16.68
CA VAL A 187 -8.23 -22.66 -15.56
C VAL A 187 -8.60 -24.02 -16.09
N THR A 188 -8.09 -25.06 -15.47
CA THR A 188 -8.52 -26.42 -15.75
C THR A 188 -8.58 -27.24 -14.48
N GLY A 189 -9.49 -28.22 -14.44
CA GLY A 189 -9.39 -29.32 -13.48
C GLY A 189 -9.34 -30.68 -14.14
N VAL A 190 -8.92 -30.72 -15.42
CA VAL A 190 -8.64 -31.95 -16.16
C VAL A 190 -7.34 -32.55 -15.63
N SER A 191 -7.34 -33.84 -15.32
CA SER A 191 -6.18 -34.50 -14.72
C SER A 191 -5.01 -34.61 -15.71
N PRO A 192 -3.74 -34.66 -15.27
CA PRO A 192 -2.59 -34.81 -16.17
C PRO A 192 -2.68 -36.06 -17.06
N ALA A 193 -3.31 -37.13 -16.57
CA ALA A 193 -3.53 -38.36 -17.33
C ALA A 193 -4.50 -38.16 -18.51
N GLU A 194 -5.47 -37.25 -18.37
CA GLU A 194 -6.43 -36.89 -19.44
C GLU A 194 -5.88 -35.78 -20.35
N GLN A 195 -4.80 -35.11 -19.94
CA GLN A 195 -4.05 -34.14 -20.76
C GLN A 195 -3.07 -34.83 -21.73
N PHE A 196 -2.77 -36.11 -21.50
CA PHE A 196 -1.91 -36.95 -22.33
C PHE A 196 -2.71 -37.76 -23.32
N ASP A 197 -2.14 -37.93 -24.52
CA ASP A 197 -2.45 -39.05 -25.39
C ASP A 197 -1.14 -39.44 -26.10
N ASP A 198 -0.37 -40.33 -25.48
CA ASP A 198 0.89 -40.87 -26.03
C ASP A 198 0.66 -41.67 -27.33
N GLU A 199 -0.60 -41.91 -27.73
CA GLU A 199 -0.98 -42.67 -28.93
C GLU A 199 -1.26 -41.80 -30.16
N ILE A 200 -0.95 -40.49 -30.15
CA ILE A 200 -1.09 -39.62 -31.34
C ILE A 200 0.13 -39.75 -32.24
N GLU A 201 0.41 -40.96 -32.75
CA GLU A 201 1.27 -41.11 -33.94
C GLU A 201 0.48 -41.18 -35.24
N ASP A 202 -0.86 -41.30 -35.25
CA ASP A 202 -1.64 -41.35 -36.49
C ASP A 202 -3.01 -40.65 -36.42
N GLY A 203 -3.05 -39.37 -36.82
CA GLY A 203 -4.13 -38.82 -37.66
C GLY A 203 -5.58 -38.75 -37.17
N SER A 204 -5.91 -38.99 -35.89
CA SER A 204 -7.31 -38.91 -35.43
C SER A 204 -7.76 -37.46 -35.17
N GLU A 205 -8.04 -36.72 -36.25
CA GLU A 205 -8.87 -35.51 -36.17
C GLU A 205 -10.21 -35.85 -35.47
N GLY A 206 -10.38 -35.43 -34.22
CA GLY A 206 -11.62 -35.64 -33.45
C GLY A 206 -11.46 -36.15 -32.02
N ASN A 207 -10.24 -36.42 -31.52
CA ASN A 207 -10.06 -36.69 -30.10
C ASN A 207 -10.23 -35.38 -29.27
N PRO A 208 -11.19 -35.32 -28.32
CA PRO A 208 -11.38 -34.16 -27.46
C PRO A 208 -10.13 -33.75 -26.67
N ALA A 209 -9.25 -34.68 -26.28
CA ALA A 209 -8.03 -34.37 -25.54
C ALA A 209 -7.02 -33.59 -26.41
N THR A 210 -6.84 -34.01 -27.66
CA THR A 210 -6.01 -33.31 -28.65
C THR A 210 -6.55 -31.93 -28.96
N GLU A 211 -7.87 -31.80 -29.07
CA GLU A 211 -8.55 -30.52 -29.27
C GLU A 211 -8.35 -29.59 -28.06
N GLN A 212 -8.51 -30.10 -26.84
CA GLN A 212 -8.25 -29.35 -25.59
C GLN A 212 -6.81 -28.84 -25.53
N PHE A 213 -5.84 -29.71 -25.82
CA PHE A 213 -4.43 -29.32 -25.78
C PHE A 213 -4.11 -28.25 -26.82
N SER A 214 -4.62 -28.40 -28.05
CA SER A 214 -4.46 -27.41 -29.11
C SER A 214 -5.03 -26.05 -28.70
N VAL A 215 -6.25 -26.03 -28.14
CA VAL A 215 -6.91 -24.82 -27.64
C VAL A 215 -6.06 -24.12 -26.57
N VAL A 216 -5.56 -24.86 -25.57
CA VAL A 216 -4.73 -24.31 -24.48
C VAL A 216 -3.40 -23.79 -25.00
N LEU A 217 -2.72 -24.52 -25.88
CA LEU A 217 -1.47 -24.08 -26.49
C LEU A 217 -1.65 -22.83 -27.36
N THR A 218 -2.75 -22.74 -28.10
CA THR A 218 -3.08 -21.54 -28.90
C THR A 218 -3.25 -20.32 -27.99
N VAL A 219 -3.86 -20.48 -26.81
CA VAL A 219 -3.94 -19.41 -25.81
C VAL A 219 -2.56 -19.03 -25.26
N PHE A 220 -1.74 -20.01 -24.88
CA PHE A 220 -0.41 -19.71 -24.35
C PHE A 220 0.49 -18.99 -25.36
N ARG A 221 0.34 -19.31 -26.66
CA ARG A 221 1.07 -18.66 -27.75
C ARG A 221 0.54 -17.27 -28.08
N SER A 222 -0.76 -17.03 -27.92
CA SER A 222 -1.39 -15.77 -28.34
C SER A 222 -1.27 -14.66 -27.29
N SER A 223 -1.07 -14.99 -26.01
CA SER A 223 -0.82 -13.99 -24.97
C SER A 223 0.61 -14.07 -24.44
N LEU A 224 1.24 -12.90 -24.33
CA LEU A 224 2.63 -12.76 -23.89
C LEU A 224 2.84 -13.21 -22.43
N ARG A 225 1.83 -13.07 -21.57
CA ARG A 225 1.87 -13.42 -20.14
C ARG A 225 0.47 -13.67 -19.61
N GLY A 226 0.31 -14.74 -18.83
CA GLY A 226 -0.95 -15.03 -18.17
C GLY A 226 -0.78 -15.80 -16.87
N LEU A 227 -1.92 -16.22 -16.33
CA LEU A 227 -2.01 -17.06 -15.14
C LEU A 227 -2.56 -18.42 -15.54
N PHE A 228 -1.85 -19.49 -15.21
CA PHE A 228 -2.32 -20.87 -15.40
C PHE A 228 -2.69 -21.51 -14.06
N LEU A 229 -3.96 -21.90 -13.94
CA LEU A 229 -4.55 -22.56 -12.79
C LEU A 229 -4.82 -24.03 -13.15
N GLY A 230 -3.81 -24.88 -13.04
CA GLY A 230 -3.95 -26.33 -13.10
C GLY A 230 -4.49 -26.84 -11.77
N LEU A 231 -5.81 -27.01 -11.64
CA LEU A 231 -6.51 -27.39 -10.41
C LEU A 231 -7.00 -28.85 -10.49
N TYR A 232 -6.08 -29.78 -10.42
CA TYR A 232 -6.35 -31.23 -10.49
C TYR A 232 -5.60 -31.97 -9.39
N GLN A 233 -6.06 -33.17 -9.07
CA GLN A 233 -5.36 -34.03 -8.12
C GLN A 233 -4.21 -34.74 -8.86
N SER A 234 -2.97 -34.33 -8.59
CA SER A 234 -1.77 -34.99 -9.09
C SER A 234 -0.98 -35.56 -7.90
N PRO A 235 -0.33 -36.72 -8.04
CA PRO A 235 0.76 -37.09 -7.14
C PRO A 235 1.79 -35.95 -7.12
N SER A 236 2.35 -35.65 -5.95
CA SER A 236 3.09 -34.41 -5.64
C SER A 236 4.26 -34.04 -6.54
N ASP A 237 4.70 -34.92 -7.44
CA ASP A 237 5.99 -34.80 -8.13
C ASP A 237 5.89 -34.78 -9.68
N THR A 238 4.70 -34.94 -10.27
CA THR A 238 4.55 -34.91 -11.74
C THR A 238 3.99 -33.58 -12.21
N VAL A 239 4.86 -32.76 -12.82
CA VAL A 239 4.49 -31.56 -13.58
C VAL A 239 3.70 -31.98 -14.80
N SER A 240 2.53 -31.40 -15.03
CA SER A 240 1.74 -31.73 -16.23
C SER A 240 2.34 -31.11 -17.48
N ASN A 241 2.02 -31.66 -18.66
CA ASN A 241 2.43 -31.09 -19.94
C ASN A 241 1.95 -29.64 -20.10
N TRP A 242 0.77 -29.31 -19.55
CA TRP A 242 0.22 -27.96 -19.65
C TRP A 242 0.93 -27.00 -18.70
N GLU A 243 1.33 -27.46 -17.51
CA GLU A 243 2.19 -26.67 -16.61
C GLU A 243 3.56 -26.40 -17.23
N ALA A 244 4.18 -27.43 -17.82
CA ALA A 244 5.45 -27.30 -18.54
C ALA A 244 5.32 -26.31 -19.70
N ALA A 245 4.28 -26.47 -20.54
CA ALA A 245 4.01 -25.56 -21.66
C ALA A 245 3.75 -24.13 -21.16
N ALA A 246 2.95 -23.94 -20.12
CA ALA A 246 2.72 -22.62 -19.52
C ALA A 246 4.06 -21.98 -19.10
N GLY A 247 4.95 -22.75 -18.45
CA GLY A 247 6.30 -22.30 -18.11
C GLY A 247 7.13 -21.88 -19.32
N ASP A 248 7.11 -22.66 -20.41
CA ASP A 248 7.83 -22.37 -21.65
C ASP A 248 7.36 -21.05 -22.30
N TYR A 249 6.08 -20.70 -22.17
CA TYR A 249 5.50 -19.43 -22.64
C TYR A 249 5.53 -18.32 -21.58
N SER A 250 6.31 -18.47 -20.49
CA SER A 250 6.42 -17.47 -19.41
C SER A 250 5.10 -17.14 -18.70
N TRP A 251 4.15 -18.07 -18.67
CA TRP A 251 2.95 -17.97 -17.87
C TRP A 251 3.25 -18.29 -16.41
N SER A 252 2.57 -17.60 -15.49
CA SER A 252 2.68 -17.90 -14.06
C SER A 252 1.83 -19.14 -13.75
N VAL A 253 2.50 -20.23 -13.37
CA VAL A 253 1.83 -21.46 -12.93
C VAL A 253 1.58 -21.39 -11.42
N ILE A 254 0.34 -21.59 -11.00
CA ILE A 254 -0.01 -21.63 -9.58
C ILE A 254 0.36 -22.98 -8.98
N ASP A 255 1.19 -22.94 -7.94
CA ASP A 255 1.47 -24.10 -7.10
C ASP A 255 0.29 -24.42 -6.16
N GLN A 256 -0.29 -25.61 -6.32
CA GLN A 256 -1.33 -26.12 -5.44
C GLN A 256 -0.83 -26.35 -4.01
N GLY A 257 0.47 -26.54 -3.81
CA GLY A 257 1.08 -26.70 -2.49
C GLY A 257 0.75 -25.52 -1.58
N HIS A 258 0.97 -24.30 -2.05
CA HIS A 258 0.63 -23.08 -1.35
C HIS A 258 -0.88 -22.90 -1.10
N MET A 259 -1.70 -23.34 -2.05
CA MET A 259 -3.16 -23.33 -1.92
C MET A 259 -3.60 -24.19 -0.72
N CYS A 260 -3.11 -25.44 -0.65
CA CYS A 260 -3.47 -26.38 0.41
C CYS A 260 -2.97 -25.99 1.81
N ASP A 261 -1.86 -25.26 1.92
CA ASP A 261 -1.38 -24.74 3.20
C ASP A 261 -2.34 -23.69 3.79
N ILE A 262 -2.87 -22.80 2.93
CA ILE A 262 -3.85 -21.81 3.37
C ILE A 262 -5.23 -22.42 3.58
N GLN A 263 -5.64 -23.41 2.79
CA GLN A 263 -6.84 -24.20 3.09
C GLN A 263 -6.75 -24.80 4.49
N THR A 264 -5.61 -25.45 4.81
CA THR A 264 -5.38 -26.02 6.14
C THR A 264 -5.44 -24.94 7.22
N GLN A 265 -4.79 -23.78 7.04
CA GLN A 265 -4.88 -22.67 7.99
C GLN A 265 -6.33 -22.22 8.20
N GLU A 266 -7.10 -22.05 7.13
CA GLU A 266 -8.50 -21.62 7.20
C GLU A 266 -9.36 -22.68 7.90
N MET A 267 -9.19 -23.96 7.58
CA MET A 267 -9.92 -25.03 8.26
C MET A 267 -9.71 -24.96 9.77
N TRP A 268 -8.48 -24.73 10.22
CA TRP A 268 -8.17 -24.61 11.64
C TRP A 268 -8.77 -23.35 12.27
N SER A 269 -8.76 -22.23 11.54
CA SER A 269 -9.42 -20.99 11.95
C SER A 269 -10.93 -21.21 12.15
N GLN A 270 -11.58 -21.88 11.19
CA GLN A 270 -12.99 -22.26 11.24
C GLN A 270 -13.31 -23.20 12.42
N LEU A 271 -12.36 -23.99 12.88
CA LEU A 271 -12.47 -24.85 14.07
C LEU A 271 -12.21 -24.10 15.40
N GLY A 272 -12.08 -22.77 15.36
CA GLY A 272 -11.95 -21.93 16.55
C GLY A 272 -10.51 -21.82 17.08
N MET A 273 -9.51 -22.20 16.28
CA MET A 273 -8.10 -22.05 16.67
C MET A 273 -7.59 -20.65 16.30
N ASP A 274 -6.89 -20.01 17.24
CA ASP A 274 -6.23 -18.72 17.05
C ASP A 274 -4.96 -18.87 16.18
N THR A 275 -5.14 -18.88 14.86
CA THR A 275 -4.08 -19.14 13.87
C THR A 275 -3.00 -18.05 13.81
N ASP A 276 -3.28 -16.84 14.33
CA ASP A 276 -2.29 -15.76 14.41
C ASP A 276 -1.05 -16.16 15.23
N LYS A 277 -1.23 -17.04 16.23
CA LYS A 277 -0.11 -17.55 17.05
C LYS A 277 0.80 -18.53 16.32
N ALA A 278 0.30 -19.26 15.30
CA ALA A 278 1.10 -20.20 14.50
C ALA A 278 2.13 -19.45 13.65
N LEU A 279 1.66 -18.39 12.99
CA LEU A 279 2.43 -17.58 12.05
C LEU A 279 3.60 -16.84 12.68
N TYR A 280 3.48 -16.47 13.95
CA TYR A 280 4.59 -15.85 14.68
C TYR A 280 5.73 -16.84 14.97
N ARG A 281 5.44 -18.16 14.98
CA ARG A 281 6.34 -19.20 15.48
C ARG A 281 6.98 -20.06 14.40
N SER A 282 6.29 -20.37 13.31
CA SER A 282 6.85 -21.15 12.18
C SER A 282 8.10 -20.48 11.59
N ASN A 283 8.16 -19.14 11.61
CA ASN A 283 9.32 -18.37 11.14
C ASN A 283 10.31 -17.94 12.23
N THR A 284 10.05 -18.16 13.52
CA THR A 284 11.10 -17.94 14.53
C THR A 284 12.28 -18.90 14.31
N LEU A 285 12.05 -20.07 13.69
CA LEU A 285 13.13 -21.00 13.33
C LEU A 285 13.94 -20.54 12.10
N LEU A 286 13.36 -19.75 11.19
CA LEU A 286 14.06 -19.24 9.99
C LEU A 286 14.73 -17.87 10.24
N MET A 287 14.11 -16.98 11.03
CA MET A 287 14.65 -15.65 11.34
C MET A 287 15.88 -15.66 12.24
N TYR A 288 16.07 -16.70 13.07
CA TYR A 288 17.25 -16.78 13.94
C TYR A 288 18.58 -16.97 13.18
N LEU A 289 18.52 -17.29 11.88
CA LEU A 289 19.72 -17.43 11.05
C LEU A 289 20.09 -16.15 10.26
N THR A 290 19.20 -15.14 10.17
CA THR A 290 19.47 -13.92 9.39
C THR A 290 19.69 -12.67 10.26
N VAL A 291 19.24 -12.66 11.51
CA VAL A 291 19.29 -11.46 12.38
C VAL A 291 20.61 -11.32 13.19
N LEU A 292 21.54 -12.27 13.08
CA LEU A 292 22.82 -12.19 13.82
C LEU A 292 23.94 -11.39 13.12
N TRP A 293 23.69 -10.76 11.97
CA TRP A 293 24.66 -9.89 11.31
C TRP A 293 24.00 -8.60 10.81
N GLY A 294 24.23 -7.46 11.49
CA GLY A 294 23.97 -6.14 10.89
C GLY A 294 23.53 -5.01 11.82
N VAL A 295 24.50 -4.35 12.44
CA VAL A 295 24.50 -2.95 12.94
C VAL A 295 23.72 -2.64 14.24
N ASN A 296 24.47 -2.55 15.34
CA ASN A 296 24.09 -1.83 16.54
C ASN A 296 24.10 -0.31 16.25
N PHE A 297 22.93 0.34 16.24
CA PHE A 297 22.85 1.77 16.49
C PHE A 297 22.60 2.01 17.98
N GLY A 298 23.57 2.62 18.66
CA GLY A 298 23.42 3.08 20.04
C GLY A 298 22.46 4.28 20.14
N PRO A 299 21.91 4.57 21.33
CA PRO A 299 20.98 5.68 21.53
C PRO A 299 21.69 7.04 21.38
N MET A 300 21.24 7.87 20.43
CA MET A 300 21.67 9.27 20.35
C MET A 300 21.11 10.09 21.51
N SER A 301 21.99 10.90 22.12
CA SER A 301 21.72 11.83 23.22
C SER A 301 20.67 12.89 22.82
N THR A 302 19.62 13.07 23.63
CA THR A 302 18.61 14.13 23.46
C THR A 302 19.04 15.40 24.20
N LYS A 303 19.91 16.23 23.60
CA LYS A 303 20.16 17.58 24.09
C LYS A 303 19.00 18.51 23.69
N THR A 304 18.43 19.23 24.66
CA THR A 304 17.32 20.20 24.44
C THR A 304 17.80 21.62 24.14
N GLN A 305 19.11 21.88 24.28
CA GLN A 305 19.74 23.19 24.14
C GLN A 305 21.20 23.02 23.68
N LEU A 306 21.74 24.03 23.02
CA LEU A 306 23.13 24.08 22.55
C LEU A 306 23.82 25.36 23.04
N THR A 307 25.04 25.23 23.53
CA THR A 307 25.89 26.39 23.85
C THR A 307 26.57 26.88 22.57
N CYS A 308 26.23 28.09 22.14
CA CYS A 308 26.78 28.78 20.98
C CYS A 308 27.67 29.95 21.44
N ILE A 309 28.44 30.53 20.51
CA ILE A 309 29.16 31.79 20.76
C ILE A 309 28.39 32.91 20.08
N ALA A 310 27.95 33.90 20.85
CA ALA A 310 27.43 35.14 20.31
C ALA A 310 28.57 36.15 20.19
N VAL A 311 28.64 36.82 19.04
CA VAL A 311 29.65 37.85 18.76
C VAL A 311 28.94 39.15 18.38
N ASP A 312 29.20 40.22 19.13
CA ASP A 312 28.85 41.56 18.72
C ASP A 312 29.83 42.04 17.65
N LEU A 313 29.35 42.14 16.41
CA LEU A 313 30.14 42.52 15.25
C LEU A 313 30.59 43.99 15.26
N LEU A 314 30.09 44.82 16.20
CA LEU A 314 30.54 46.21 16.35
C LEU A 314 31.71 46.35 17.34
N ASN A 315 31.70 45.56 18.41
CA ASN A 315 32.62 45.72 19.54
C ASN A 315 33.59 44.54 19.73
N ASP A 316 33.46 43.50 18.91
CA ASP A 316 34.22 42.23 19.02
C ASP A 316 34.08 41.54 20.36
N TRP A 317 32.98 41.85 21.06
CA TRP A 317 32.65 41.21 22.32
C TRP A 317 32.02 39.85 22.04
N THR A 318 32.62 38.81 22.60
CA THR A 318 32.12 37.45 22.51
C THR A 318 31.64 36.95 23.86
N TRP A 319 30.55 36.20 23.86
CA TRP A 319 30.07 35.50 25.04
C TRP A 319 29.43 34.18 24.65
N LEU A 320 29.49 33.21 25.56
CA LEU A 320 28.76 31.95 25.39
C LEU A 320 27.28 32.21 25.68
N CYS A 321 26.41 31.70 24.82
CA CYS A 321 24.97 31.77 25.00
C CYS A 321 24.35 30.40 24.79
N THR A 322 23.34 30.08 25.58
CA THR A 322 22.58 28.84 25.39
C THR A 322 21.39 29.13 24.50
N VAL A 323 21.26 28.38 23.43
CA VAL A 323 20.18 28.50 22.46
C VAL A 323 19.35 27.22 22.51
N PRO A 324 18.04 27.32 22.80
CA PRO A 324 17.18 26.14 22.78
C PRO A 324 16.93 25.69 21.34
N PHE A 325 16.76 24.39 21.16
CA PHE A 325 16.18 23.87 19.92
C PHE A 325 14.67 24.10 19.93
N SER A 326 14.08 24.29 18.76
CA SER A 326 12.63 24.37 18.63
C SER A 326 11.97 23.08 19.14
N GLN A 327 10.99 23.19 20.04
CA GLN A 327 10.35 22.03 20.69
C GLN A 327 9.37 21.27 19.78
N SER A 328 9.26 21.67 18.52
CA SER A 328 8.21 21.19 17.61
C SER A 328 8.49 19.82 16.97
N TYR A 329 9.67 19.22 17.14
CA TYR A 329 10.02 17.93 16.49
C TYR A 329 10.97 17.06 17.32
N GLN A 330 10.83 15.73 17.20
CA GLN A 330 11.86 14.76 17.55
C GLN A 330 12.66 14.44 16.27
N HIS A 331 13.70 15.22 15.93
CA HIS A 331 14.94 14.75 15.29
C HIS A 331 15.97 15.88 15.14
N ALA A 332 17.23 15.46 15.27
CA ALA A 332 18.52 16.10 15.01
C ALA A 332 18.68 17.54 15.51
N CYS A 333 19.46 17.73 16.55
CA CYS A 333 19.98 19.02 17.00
C CYS A 333 20.76 19.75 15.87
N THR A 334 20.11 20.25 14.81
CA THR A 334 20.74 20.91 13.65
C THR A 334 20.69 22.44 13.76
N ILE A 335 21.43 23.13 12.90
CA ILE A 335 21.57 24.61 12.97
C ILE A 335 20.22 25.29 12.73
N ASP A 336 19.40 24.76 11.82
CA ASP A 336 18.12 25.36 11.46
C ASP A 336 17.05 25.24 12.58
N ASP A 337 17.28 24.33 13.52
CA ASP A 337 16.41 24.09 14.68
C ASP A 337 16.71 25.03 15.85
N LEU A 338 17.81 25.78 15.80
CA LEU A 338 18.18 26.74 16.84
C LEU A 338 17.20 27.93 16.88
N LEU A 339 16.58 28.18 18.03
CA LEU A 339 15.68 29.33 18.24
C LEU A 339 16.49 30.60 18.49
N LEU A 340 16.91 31.27 17.42
CA LEU A 340 17.76 32.47 17.48
C LEU A 340 16.99 33.78 17.61
N ASP A 341 15.68 33.77 17.91
CA ASP A 341 14.80 34.95 17.87
C ASP A 341 15.26 36.11 18.78
N SER A 342 15.89 35.79 19.91
CA SER A 342 16.44 36.78 20.83
C SER A 342 17.65 37.54 20.25
N TYR A 343 18.36 36.94 19.30
CA TYR A 343 19.56 37.49 18.68
C TYR A 343 19.31 37.98 17.25
N LEU A 344 18.38 37.33 16.54
CA LEU A 344 18.02 37.54 15.14
C LEU A 344 16.49 37.67 15.01
N PRO A 345 15.87 38.74 15.56
CA PRO A 345 14.42 38.86 15.60
C PRO A 345 13.79 38.88 14.20
N PRO A 346 12.67 38.17 13.98
CA PRO A 346 11.99 38.15 12.68
C PRO A 346 11.33 39.51 12.37
N PRO A 347 11.11 39.85 11.07
CA PRO A 347 10.39 41.07 10.69
C PRO A 347 8.94 41.04 11.22
N PRO A 348 8.40 42.18 11.68
CA PRO A 348 7.11 42.24 12.38
C PRO A 348 5.85 41.95 11.54
N LEU A 349 5.95 41.54 10.25
CA LEU A 349 4.83 41.54 9.30
C LEU A 349 4.67 40.31 8.40
N ILE A 350 5.43 39.21 8.59
CA ILE A 350 5.22 37.97 7.81
C ILE A 350 4.88 36.82 8.76
N GLY A 351 3.73 36.16 8.53
CA GLY A 351 3.34 34.92 9.21
C GLY A 351 4.13 33.66 8.81
N LEU A 352 5.30 33.84 8.18
CA LEU A 352 6.22 32.82 7.69
C LEU A 352 7.66 33.29 7.98
N ARG A 353 8.47 32.43 8.61
CA ARG A 353 9.89 32.71 8.87
C ARG A 353 10.73 32.40 7.63
N PRO A 354 11.69 33.26 7.24
CA PRO A 354 12.76 32.88 6.32
C PRO A 354 13.79 31.99 7.04
N GLY A 355 14.24 30.92 6.39
CA GLY A 355 15.28 30.02 6.91
C GLY A 355 16.63 30.72 7.13
N TYR A 356 17.47 30.15 8.00
CA TYR A 356 18.80 30.70 8.26
C TYR A 356 19.83 30.33 7.18
N ILE A 357 19.48 29.44 6.25
CA ILE A 357 20.31 28.96 5.13
C ILE A 357 21.03 30.10 4.38
N GLN A 358 20.38 31.25 4.16
CA GLN A 358 20.98 32.41 3.47
C GLN A 358 21.88 33.28 4.36
N ARG A 359 22.14 32.85 5.59
CA ARG A 359 22.85 33.57 6.65
C ARG A 359 24.02 32.74 7.20
N HIS A 360 24.29 31.57 6.62
CA HIS A 360 25.33 30.66 7.08
C HIS A 360 26.63 30.91 6.33
N LEU A 361 27.73 30.97 7.07
CA LEU A 361 29.08 30.88 6.54
C LEU A 361 29.79 29.74 7.26
N PHE A 362 30.05 28.65 6.54
CA PHE A 362 30.73 27.47 7.07
C PHE A 362 32.24 27.60 6.88
N VAL A 363 33.00 27.53 7.96
CA VAL A 363 34.44 27.79 8.00
C VAL A 363 35.17 26.55 8.47
N THR A 364 36.06 26.04 7.62
CA THR A 364 36.81 24.79 7.81
C THR A 364 38.32 25.00 7.99
N HIS A 365 38.84 26.18 7.64
CA HIS A 365 40.28 26.48 7.62
C HIS A 365 40.58 27.76 8.40
N THR A 366 41.81 27.90 8.88
CA THR A 366 42.29 29.17 9.42
C THR A 366 42.39 30.22 8.32
N LEU A 367 42.14 31.48 8.64
CA LEU A 367 42.36 32.60 7.71
C LEU A 367 43.57 33.39 8.23
N PRO A 368 44.64 33.60 7.43
CA PRO A 368 44.70 33.55 5.96
C PRO A 368 45.27 32.26 5.33
N ASP A 369 45.68 31.26 6.11
CA ASP A 369 46.32 30.04 5.60
C ASP A 369 45.29 28.95 5.24
N ARG A 370 44.92 28.90 3.94
CA ARG A 370 43.92 27.97 3.39
C ARG A 370 44.35 26.49 3.46
N ASP A 371 45.62 26.20 3.72
CA ASP A 371 46.12 24.82 3.81
C ASP A 371 46.02 24.26 5.25
N THR A 372 45.75 25.11 6.24
CA THR A 372 45.64 24.71 7.64
C THR A 372 44.17 24.53 8.06
N LEU A 373 43.73 23.28 8.15
CA LEU A 373 42.41 22.89 8.66
C LEU A 373 42.24 23.24 10.13
N LEU A 374 41.05 23.69 10.50
CA LEU A 374 40.68 23.90 11.90
C LEU A 374 40.56 22.57 12.65
N ASN A 375 40.74 22.57 13.96
CA ASN A 375 40.46 21.37 14.77
C ASN A 375 38.98 20.97 14.71
N ARG A 376 38.10 21.96 14.49
CA ARG A 376 36.66 21.81 14.31
C ARG A 376 36.16 22.85 13.33
N PRO A 377 35.17 22.51 12.48
CA PRO A 377 34.54 23.52 11.67
C PRO A 377 33.53 24.36 12.48
N TYR A 378 33.29 25.58 12.01
CA TYR A 378 32.35 26.52 12.60
C TYR A 378 31.35 27.03 11.56
N THR A 379 30.08 27.17 11.93
CA THR A 379 29.09 27.91 11.12
C THR A 379 28.78 29.24 11.77
N PHE A 380 29.00 30.34 11.05
CA PHE A 380 28.55 31.68 11.44
C PHE A 380 27.14 31.92 10.90
N VAL A 381 26.20 32.22 11.78
CA VAL A 381 24.83 32.62 11.45
C VAL A 381 24.69 34.13 11.65
N LEU A 382 24.52 34.86 10.54
CA LEU A 382 24.65 36.31 10.50
C LEU A 382 23.31 37.03 10.34
N ARG A 383 23.21 38.27 10.84
CA ARG A 383 22.03 39.11 10.62
C ARG A 383 22.05 39.71 9.21
N GLY A 384 21.30 39.12 8.28
CA GLY A 384 21.18 39.62 6.90
C GLY A 384 20.30 40.89 6.77
N PRO A 385 20.46 41.70 5.70
CA PRO A 385 19.64 42.88 5.45
C PRO A 385 18.16 42.53 5.30
N THR A 386 17.31 43.39 5.85
CA THR A 386 15.87 43.37 5.61
C THR A 386 15.59 43.59 4.12
N TYR A 387 15.18 42.52 3.43
CA TYR A 387 14.40 42.51 2.17
C TYR A 387 15.07 42.72 0.80
N HIS A 388 16.37 42.48 0.62
CA HIS A 388 16.90 42.30 -0.75
C HIS A 388 17.84 41.10 -0.85
N TRP A 389 17.49 40.15 -1.71
CA TRP A 389 18.22 38.92 -2.05
C TRP A 389 19.53 39.17 -2.82
N GLN A 390 20.04 40.41 -2.82
CA GLN A 390 21.24 40.84 -3.55
C GLN A 390 22.20 41.71 -2.73
N SER A 391 22.02 41.87 -1.42
CA SER A 391 22.97 42.63 -0.60
C SER A 391 23.84 41.68 0.21
N SER A 392 25.13 41.64 -0.16
CA SER A 392 26.26 40.99 0.52
C SER A 392 26.14 40.96 2.06
N VAL A 393 26.52 39.84 2.67
CA VAL A 393 26.67 39.66 4.12
C VAL A 393 27.56 40.78 4.70
N ASN A 394 27.05 41.55 5.67
CA ASN A 394 27.81 42.63 6.31
C ASN A 394 28.40 42.15 7.65
N LEU A 395 29.70 41.87 7.68
CA LEU A 395 30.45 41.44 8.87
C LEU A 395 30.81 42.59 9.84
N GLY A 396 30.37 43.82 9.55
CA GLY A 396 30.72 45.03 10.32
C GLY A 396 29.63 45.54 11.26
N LYS A 397 28.42 44.95 11.26
CA LYS A 397 27.31 45.39 12.14
C LYS A 397 26.38 44.24 12.53
N GLY A 398 25.97 44.18 13.80
CA GLY A 398 24.96 43.25 14.30
C GLY A 398 25.51 42.17 15.22
N ILE A 399 24.74 41.10 15.42
CA ILE A 399 25.14 39.94 16.23
C ILE A 399 25.31 38.75 15.28
N ALA A 400 26.44 38.04 15.40
CA ALA A 400 26.65 36.73 14.80
C ALA A 400 26.47 35.65 15.86
N ILE A 401 25.84 34.54 15.50
CA ILE A 401 25.78 33.35 16.34
C ILE A 401 26.63 32.28 15.68
N VAL A 402 27.62 31.78 16.40
CA VAL A 402 28.58 30.81 15.90
C VAL A 402 28.31 29.46 16.53
N VAL A 403 28.14 28.47 15.66
CA VAL A 403 27.82 27.09 16.01
C VAL A 403 29.06 26.22 15.78
N CYS A 404 29.39 25.39 16.76
CA CYS A 404 30.51 24.44 16.69
C CYS A 404 30.04 23.07 16.22
N HIS A 405 30.84 22.45 15.36
CA HIS A 405 30.61 21.10 14.84
C HIS A 405 31.60 20.10 15.42
N ASP A 406 31.23 18.83 15.47
CA ASP A 406 32.08 17.78 16.05
C ASP A 406 33.30 17.46 15.16
N GLY A 407 33.15 17.57 13.84
CA GLY A 407 34.24 17.31 12.89
C GLY A 407 33.88 17.65 11.43
N PHE A 408 34.65 17.09 10.48
CA PHE A 408 34.48 17.29 9.04
C PHE A 408 33.71 16.14 8.37
N GLY A 409 33.23 16.34 7.14
CA GLY A 409 32.54 15.29 6.37
C GLY A 409 31.22 14.87 7.03
N GLU A 410 31.01 13.58 7.27
CA GLU A 410 29.80 13.07 7.93
C GLU A 410 29.60 13.59 9.38
N PHE A 411 30.66 14.15 9.99
CA PHE A 411 30.60 14.76 11.32
C PHE A 411 30.29 16.26 11.30
N SER A 412 30.17 16.89 10.12
CA SER A 412 29.84 18.33 9.99
C SER A 412 28.37 18.66 10.27
N ASP A 413 27.52 17.64 10.46
CA ASP A 413 26.11 17.82 10.81
C ASP A 413 25.85 17.60 12.31
N ILE A 414 26.88 17.24 13.08
CA ILE A 414 26.79 16.98 14.52
C ILE A 414 27.20 18.25 15.29
N LEU A 415 26.23 18.89 15.95
CA LEU A 415 26.49 20.10 16.73
C LEU A 415 26.98 19.79 18.15
N VAL A 416 27.99 20.55 18.61
CA VAL A 416 28.59 20.42 19.94
C VAL A 416 28.60 21.74 20.69
N ASP A 417 28.58 21.67 22.03
CA ASP A 417 28.66 22.86 22.87
C ASP A 417 30.00 23.57 22.67
N ALA A 418 29.92 24.88 22.40
CA ALA A 418 31.07 25.75 22.33
C ALA A 418 31.73 25.93 23.70
N ARG A 419 33.07 26.02 23.71
CA ARG A 419 33.91 26.25 24.88
C ARG A 419 34.53 27.65 24.86
N GLU A 420 35.07 28.10 25.98
CA GLU A 420 35.78 29.38 26.05
C GLU A 420 36.99 29.43 25.09
N SER A 421 37.67 28.31 24.86
CA SER A 421 38.75 28.20 23.88
C SER A 421 38.28 28.43 22.44
N ASP A 422 37.04 28.05 22.13
CA ASP A 422 36.46 28.19 20.79
C ASP A 422 36.13 29.66 20.53
N ALA A 423 35.80 30.45 21.57
CA ALA A 423 35.55 31.88 21.45
C ALA A 423 36.78 32.66 20.96
N VAL A 424 37.98 32.29 21.42
CA VAL A 424 39.24 32.90 20.95
C VAL A 424 39.45 32.62 19.47
N MET A 425 39.27 31.35 19.06
CA MET A 425 39.39 30.93 17.66
C MET A 425 38.36 31.64 16.76
N VAL A 426 37.12 31.79 17.23
CA VAL A 426 36.04 32.48 16.51
C VAL A 426 36.36 33.96 16.29
N VAL A 427 36.97 34.65 17.26
CA VAL A 427 37.41 36.05 17.10
C VAL A 427 38.50 36.17 16.05
N ASP A 428 39.48 35.26 16.06
CA ASP A 428 40.56 35.23 15.08
C ASP A 428 40.01 34.98 13.67
N LEU A 429 39.10 34.00 13.53
CA LEU A 429 38.41 33.70 12.27
C LEU A 429 37.58 34.89 11.78
N LEU A 430 36.83 35.56 12.67
CA LEU A 430 36.03 36.73 12.31
C LEU A 430 36.90 37.92 11.87
N THR A 431 38.05 38.12 12.53
CA THR A 431 39.04 39.13 12.14
C THR A 431 39.62 38.82 10.76
N GLY A 432 39.87 37.54 10.47
CA GLY A 432 40.27 37.07 9.14
C GLY A 432 39.19 37.30 8.08
N LEU A 433 37.93 36.92 8.38
CA LEU A 433 36.79 37.10 7.48
C LEU A 433 36.52 38.56 7.12
N ARG A 434 36.74 39.50 8.05
CA ARG A 434 36.61 40.94 7.79
C ARG A 434 37.71 41.53 6.92
N ARG A 435 38.83 40.82 6.75
CA ARG A 435 39.94 41.23 5.87
C ARG A 435 39.79 40.71 4.45
N ILE A 436 38.87 39.78 4.20
CA ILE A 436 38.56 39.30 2.85
C ILE A 436 37.82 40.41 2.12
N ASP A 437 38.23 40.70 0.88
CA ASP A 437 37.58 41.74 0.08
C ASP A 437 36.12 41.34 -0.19
N ARG A 438 35.25 42.34 -0.35
CA ARG A 438 33.81 42.11 -0.49
C ARG A 438 33.49 41.23 -1.70
N ASP A 439 34.25 41.41 -2.78
CA ASP A 439 34.07 40.68 -4.03
C ASP A 439 34.52 39.20 -3.88
N ASP A 440 35.55 38.92 -3.06
CA ASP A 440 36.01 37.56 -2.75
C ASP A 440 35.01 36.80 -1.86
N LEU A 441 34.30 37.50 -0.97
CA LEU A 441 33.19 36.94 -0.17
C LEU A 441 31.98 36.57 -1.03
N GLU A 442 31.80 37.20 -2.19
CA GLU A 442 30.75 36.87 -3.16
C GLU A 442 31.11 35.63 -4.01
N GLU A 443 32.40 35.31 -4.17
CA GLU A 443 32.89 34.08 -4.83
C GLU A 443 32.94 32.84 -3.91
N ILE A 444 32.85 32.99 -2.58
CA ILE A 444 32.73 31.86 -1.66
C ILE A 444 31.36 31.20 -1.89
N ASP A 445 31.41 30.09 -2.64
CA ASP A 445 30.31 29.32 -3.21
C ASP A 445 29.12 29.18 -2.24
N GLN A 446 28.12 30.05 -2.42
CA GLN A 446 26.85 29.99 -1.69
C GLN A 446 26.13 28.71 -2.11
N HIS A 447 26.31 27.65 -1.31
CA HIS A 447 25.72 26.35 -1.57
C HIS A 447 24.24 26.43 -1.94
N ARG A 448 23.91 25.70 -3.01
CA ARG A 448 22.66 25.73 -3.75
C ARG A 448 21.40 25.63 -2.88
N TRP A 449 20.55 26.64 -3.05
CA TRP A 449 19.09 26.67 -3.02
C TRP A 449 18.37 25.35 -2.63
N LEU A 450 18.02 25.22 -1.35
CA LEU A 450 16.80 24.53 -0.92
C LEU A 450 15.83 25.58 -0.36
N ARG A 451 14.96 26.12 -1.23
CA ARG A 451 13.77 26.86 -0.78
C ARG A 451 12.85 25.87 -0.09
N ASN A 452 12.80 25.83 1.25
CA ASN A 452 11.65 25.42 2.07
C ASN A 452 11.98 25.60 3.57
N ASP A 453 11.56 26.70 4.21
CA ASP A 453 11.53 26.81 5.68
C ASP A 453 10.09 26.59 6.19
N ARG A 454 9.94 25.83 7.28
CA ARG A 454 8.70 25.24 7.82
C ARG A 454 8.59 25.37 9.34
N ARG A 455 8.47 26.60 9.85
CA ARG A 455 8.28 26.83 11.29
C ARG A 455 6.99 27.61 11.56
N PHE A 456 6.11 27.06 12.41
CA PHE A 456 4.90 27.73 12.91
C PHE A 456 5.19 28.41 14.26
N LEU A 457 4.54 29.55 14.51
CA LEU A 457 4.62 30.32 15.75
C LEU A 457 4.01 29.53 16.93
N GLU A 458 4.75 29.38 18.03
CA GLU A 458 4.18 29.13 19.35
C GLU A 458 3.95 30.47 20.08
N GLY A 459 2.73 30.63 20.60
CA GLY A 459 2.36 31.40 21.80
C GLY A 459 2.75 32.89 21.90
N SER A 460 1.76 33.78 21.75
CA SER A 460 1.77 35.05 22.49
C SER A 460 0.91 34.89 23.76
N PRO A 461 1.35 35.41 24.93
CA PRO A 461 0.61 35.26 26.18
C PRO A 461 -0.68 36.08 26.11
N SER A 462 -1.79 35.43 26.46
CA SER A 462 -3.09 36.07 26.58
C SER A 462 -3.15 36.96 27.82
N PRO A 463 -3.95 38.04 27.75
CA PRO A 463 -4.87 38.29 28.84
C PRO A 463 -6.32 38.26 28.34
N ILE A 464 -7.13 37.54 29.11
CA ILE A 464 -8.58 37.40 29.01
C ILE A 464 -9.26 38.78 29.04
N ARG A 465 -10.33 38.97 28.23
CA ARG A 465 -11.51 39.80 28.58
C ARG A 465 -12.67 39.62 27.57
N PRO A 466 -13.92 39.99 27.93
CA PRO A 466 -15.05 39.08 28.04
C PRO A 466 -16.02 39.14 26.84
N PHE A 467 -16.93 38.17 26.82
CA PHE A 467 -18.04 38.03 25.88
C PHE A 467 -18.86 39.31 25.70
N THR A 468 -19.24 39.60 24.45
CA THR A 468 -20.46 40.33 24.12
C THR A 468 -21.04 39.85 22.78
N ALA A 469 -22.33 39.49 22.83
CA ALA A 469 -23.36 39.31 21.79
C ALA A 469 -22.96 38.75 20.40
N ILE A 470 -23.64 37.66 20.01
CA ILE A 470 -23.64 37.07 18.66
C ILE A 470 -24.52 37.92 17.74
N PRO A 471 -23.97 38.60 16.71
CA PRO A 471 -24.74 38.98 15.52
C PRO A 471 -24.87 37.72 14.62
N PRO A 472 -25.86 37.64 13.72
CA PRO A 472 -25.91 36.57 12.73
C PRO A 472 -24.58 36.53 11.97
N PRO A 473 -24.10 35.35 11.52
CA PRO A 473 -22.77 35.22 10.96
C PRO A 473 -22.66 36.16 9.76
N ASN A 474 -21.87 37.21 9.91
CA ASN A 474 -21.27 37.93 8.80
C ASN A 474 -20.45 36.88 8.04
N THR A 475 -21.08 36.19 7.09
CA THR A 475 -20.35 35.47 6.07
C THR A 475 -19.64 36.55 5.28
N SER A 476 -18.33 36.67 5.45
CA SER A 476 -17.48 37.67 4.78
C SER A 476 -17.42 37.49 3.25
N CYS A 477 -18.29 36.64 2.68
CA CYS A 477 -18.38 36.30 1.28
C CYS A 477 -19.85 36.42 0.85
N HIS A 478 -20.17 37.39 0.00
CA HIS A 478 -21.51 37.62 -0.57
C HIS A 478 -21.70 36.93 -1.93
N CYS A 479 -20.93 35.89 -2.23
CA CYS A 479 -21.12 35.16 -3.49
C CYS A 479 -22.45 34.40 -3.49
N LEU A 480 -22.93 34.04 -4.68
CA LEU A 480 -24.16 33.26 -4.88
C LEU A 480 -24.19 31.98 -4.02
N TYR A 481 -23.03 31.34 -3.80
CA TYR A 481 -22.91 30.12 -3.00
C TYR A 481 -23.08 30.35 -1.49
N CYS A 482 -22.52 31.42 -0.94
CA CYS A 482 -22.61 31.71 0.50
C CYS A 482 -23.91 32.43 0.89
N GLY A 483 -24.58 33.09 -0.06
CA GLY A 483 -25.77 33.92 0.23
C GLY A 483 -27.10 33.38 -0.30
N ILE A 484 -27.11 32.50 -1.30
CA ILE A 484 -28.34 32.12 -2.03
C ILE A 484 -28.57 30.60 -2.07
N LEU A 485 -27.53 29.80 -2.27
CA LEU A 485 -27.71 28.35 -2.42
C LEU A 485 -27.90 27.63 -1.06
N PRO A 486 -28.93 26.78 -0.91
CA PRO A 486 -29.03 25.84 0.20
C PRO A 486 -27.79 24.93 0.30
N THR A 487 -27.40 24.57 1.52
CA THR A 487 -26.19 23.79 1.79
C THR A 487 -26.24 22.40 1.12
N GLU A 488 -27.42 21.84 1.00
CA GLU A 488 -27.70 20.56 0.35
C GLU A 488 -27.39 20.62 -1.15
N ILE A 489 -27.83 21.68 -1.84
CA ILE A 489 -27.57 21.87 -3.27
C ILE A 489 -26.08 22.09 -3.50
N LEU A 490 -25.44 22.91 -2.67
CA LEU A 490 -23.99 23.11 -2.73
C LEU A 490 -23.23 21.78 -2.55
N THR A 491 -23.64 20.96 -1.59
CA THR A 491 -23.01 19.66 -1.36
C THR A 491 -23.14 18.73 -2.56
N LEU A 492 -24.32 18.68 -3.20
CA LEU A 492 -24.52 17.90 -4.42
C LEU A 492 -23.62 18.37 -5.56
N VAL A 493 -23.52 19.69 -5.79
CA VAL A 493 -22.62 20.26 -6.80
C VAL A 493 -21.17 19.85 -6.52
N LEU A 494 -20.70 20.03 -5.28
CA LEU A 494 -19.32 19.72 -4.90
C LEU A 494 -19.00 18.22 -5.01
N ILE A 495 -19.96 17.32 -4.78
CA ILE A 495 -19.77 15.87 -4.97
C ILE A 495 -19.41 15.55 -6.43
N HIS A 496 -19.94 16.30 -7.40
CA HIS A 496 -19.65 16.09 -8.82
C HIS A 496 -18.44 16.88 -9.34
N CYS A 497 -17.86 17.76 -8.52
CA CYS A 497 -16.65 18.50 -8.90
C CYS A 497 -15.41 17.61 -8.86
N ASP A 498 -14.53 17.80 -9.85
CA ASP A 498 -13.19 17.21 -9.84
C ASP A 498 -12.31 17.86 -8.76
N VAL A 499 -11.18 17.22 -8.48
CA VAL A 499 -10.25 17.65 -7.44
C VAL A 499 -9.67 19.05 -7.66
N ARG A 500 -9.47 19.49 -8.91
CA ARG A 500 -8.95 20.83 -9.24
C ARG A 500 -9.99 21.90 -9.00
N SER A 501 -11.24 21.63 -9.39
CA SER A 501 -12.38 22.50 -9.14
C SER A 501 -12.58 22.69 -7.63
N LEU A 502 -12.48 21.61 -6.86
CA LEU A 502 -12.53 21.65 -5.40
C LEU A 502 -11.36 22.44 -4.79
N ALA A 503 -10.12 22.22 -5.27
CA ALA A 503 -8.95 23.00 -4.81
C ALA A 503 -9.13 24.50 -5.05
N SER A 504 -9.54 24.86 -6.26
CA SER A 504 -9.72 26.26 -6.67
C SER A 504 -10.82 26.92 -5.85
N PHE A 505 -11.94 26.23 -5.64
CA PHE A 505 -13.04 26.73 -4.84
C PHE A 505 -12.66 26.92 -3.37
N ALA A 506 -11.88 25.99 -2.80
CA ALA A 506 -11.44 26.07 -1.40
C ALA A 506 -10.58 27.31 -1.09
N LEU A 507 -9.86 27.86 -2.08
CA LEU A 507 -8.99 29.03 -1.91
C LEU A 507 -9.75 30.37 -1.86
N THR A 508 -11.04 30.39 -2.24
CA THR A 508 -11.77 31.66 -2.41
C THR A 508 -12.37 32.22 -1.12
N SER A 509 -12.71 31.37 -0.14
CA SER A 509 -13.16 31.84 1.18
C SER A 509 -13.06 30.73 2.24
N ARG A 510 -13.07 31.12 3.53
CA ARG A 510 -13.08 30.16 4.65
C ARG A 510 -14.33 29.27 4.66
N ASN A 511 -15.48 29.79 4.20
CA ASN A 511 -16.71 29.01 4.12
C ASN A 511 -16.63 27.96 2.98
N HIS A 512 -16.08 28.35 1.84
CA HIS A 512 -15.86 27.42 0.73
C HIS A 512 -14.85 26.33 1.10
N TYR A 513 -13.77 26.68 1.79
CA TYR A 513 -12.83 25.70 2.35
C TYR A 513 -13.52 24.67 3.25
N ARG A 514 -14.40 25.11 4.17
CA ARG A 514 -15.17 24.21 5.04
C ARG A 514 -16.13 23.30 4.25
N ALA A 515 -16.79 23.84 3.22
CA ALA A 515 -17.68 23.08 2.36
C ALA A 515 -16.91 21.98 1.60
N VAL A 516 -15.79 22.33 0.95
CA VAL A 516 -14.92 21.37 0.25
C VAL A 516 -14.41 20.30 1.20
N LYS A 517 -13.92 20.69 2.39
CA LYS A 517 -13.47 19.75 3.42
C LYS A 517 -14.57 18.76 3.81
N SER A 518 -15.79 19.24 4.02
CA SER A 518 -16.95 18.40 4.33
C SER A 518 -17.25 17.42 3.17
N THR A 519 -17.19 17.88 1.92
CA THR A 519 -17.35 17.02 0.74
C THR A 519 -16.29 15.92 0.69
N ILE A 520 -15.01 16.24 0.94
CA ILE A 520 -13.95 15.21 0.94
C ILE A 520 -14.14 14.23 2.11
N ASP A 521 -14.49 14.70 3.33
CA ASP A 521 -14.79 13.80 4.45
C ASP A 521 -15.96 12.85 4.12
N ASN A 522 -17.01 13.34 3.44
CA ASN A 522 -18.10 12.49 2.97
C ASN A 522 -17.63 11.39 2.00
N ARG A 523 -16.75 11.75 1.03
CA ARG A 523 -16.17 10.76 0.10
C ARG A 523 -15.29 9.74 0.83
N VAL A 524 -14.47 10.19 1.78
CA VAL A 524 -13.66 9.31 2.64
C VAL A 524 -14.53 8.39 3.50
N ASN A 525 -15.59 8.93 4.11
CA ASN A 525 -16.53 8.16 4.93
C ASN A 525 -17.28 7.12 4.11
N ARG A 526 -17.47 7.32 2.80
CA ARG A 526 -18.03 6.29 1.90
C ARG A 526 -17.08 5.10 1.77
N VAL A 527 -15.78 5.34 1.61
CA VAL A 527 -14.76 4.28 1.56
C VAL A 527 -14.63 3.58 2.91
N ILE A 528 -14.44 4.34 3.98
CA ILE A 528 -14.31 3.80 5.35
C ILE A 528 -15.59 3.10 5.79
N GLY A 529 -16.76 3.59 5.37
CA GLY A 529 -18.06 2.98 5.63
C GLY A 529 -18.19 1.56 5.07
N ARG A 530 -17.44 1.21 4.01
CA ARG A 530 -17.38 -0.17 3.50
C ARG A 530 -16.64 -1.13 4.44
N LEU A 531 -15.77 -0.59 5.28
CA LEU A 531 -15.03 -1.32 6.31
C LEU A 531 -15.78 -1.31 7.66
N ALA A 532 -16.78 -0.45 7.84
CA ALA A 532 -17.54 -0.34 9.08
C ALA A 532 -18.74 -1.31 9.05
N LEU A 533 -18.60 -2.43 9.75
CA LEU A 533 -19.61 -3.49 9.88
C LEU A 533 -19.72 -3.91 11.36
N ASN A 534 -20.85 -4.52 11.72
CA ASN A 534 -21.19 -5.04 13.07
C ASN A 534 -19.96 -5.27 13.98
N GLY A 535 -19.77 -4.41 14.98
CA GLY A 535 -18.63 -4.44 15.91
C GLY A 535 -17.49 -3.45 15.59
N VAL A 536 -17.51 -2.83 14.40
CA VAL A 536 -16.52 -1.84 13.93
C VAL A 536 -17.22 -0.64 13.32
N THR A 537 -16.92 0.56 13.83
CA THR A 537 -17.52 1.82 13.40
C THR A 537 -16.53 2.68 12.59
N ILE A 538 -17.03 3.67 11.84
CA ILE A 538 -16.18 4.65 11.15
C ILE A 538 -15.20 5.34 12.12
N PRO A 539 -15.62 5.81 13.32
CA PRO A 539 -14.70 6.33 14.32
C PRO A 539 -13.59 5.36 14.73
N ASP A 540 -13.87 4.06 14.86
CA ASP A 540 -12.84 3.07 15.21
C ASP A 540 -11.78 2.96 14.12
N ILE A 541 -12.19 2.93 12.85
CA ILE A 541 -11.25 2.85 11.72
C ILE A 541 -10.41 4.13 11.63
N LYS A 542 -11.05 5.30 11.79
CA LYS A 542 -10.33 6.59 11.86
C LYS A 542 -9.34 6.61 13.05
N HIS A 543 -9.70 6.00 14.18
CA HIS A 543 -8.81 5.87 15.33
C HIS A 543 -7.61 4.95 15.03
N VAL A 544 -7.84 3.80 14.41
CA VAL A 544 -6.73 2.89 14.03
C VAL A 544 -5.84 3.51 12.97
N LEU A 545 -6.38 4.22 11.97
CA LEU A 545 -5.59 5.02 11.03
C LEU A 545 -4.69 6.03 11.75
N LYS A 546 -5.24 6.76 12.74
CA LYS A 546 -4.47 7.70 13.56
C LYS A 546 -3.35 6.99 14.34
N LYS A 547 -3.70 5.91 15.02
CA LYS A 547 -2.80 5.18 15.93
C LYS A 547 -1.66 4.50 15.19
N THR A 548 -1.95 3.93 14.03
CA THR A 548 -1.00 3.12 13.27
C THR A 548 -0.23 3.92 12.23
N SER A 549 -0.68 5.14 11.90
CA SER A 549 -0.19 5.85 10.70
C SER A 549 -0.38 5.02 9.41
N GLY A 550 -1.41 4.18 9.38
CA GLY A 550 -1.77 3.39 8.20
C GLY A 550 -2.37 4.24 7.09
N ILE A 551 -2.31 3.70 5.86
CA ILE A 551 -2.78 4.35 4.63
C ILE A 551 -3.72 3.37 3.92
N ILE A 552 -4.97 3.75 3.69
CA ILE A 552 -5.84 3.06 2.72
C ILE A 552 -5.44 3.59 1.34
N HIS A 553 -5.06 2.73 0.40
CA HIS A 553 -4.49 3.16 -0.88
C HIS A 553 -5.08 2.43 -2.09
N GLY A 554 -4.60 2.75 -3.28
CA GLY A 554 -5.02 2.14 -4.54
C GLY A 554 -6.38 2.64 -5.01
N GLU A 555 -7.15 1.76 -5.63
CA GLU A 555 -8.46 2.06 -6.21
C GLU A 555 -9.43 2.68 -5.19
N ALA A 556 -9.42 2.20 -3.95
CA ALA A 556 -10.26 2.73 -2.88
C ALA A 556 -9.95 4.20 -2.58
N ALA A 557 -8.68 4.59 -2.55
CA ALA A 557 -8.28 5.98 -2.37
C ALA A 557 -8.57 6.84 -3.62
N LEU A 558 -8.36 6.27 -4.81
CA LEU A 558 -8.61 6.95 -6.08
C LEU A 558 -10.07 7.42 -6.18
N THR A 559 -11.01 6.59 -5.72
CA THR A 559 -12.44 6.92 -5.75
C THR A 559 -12.82 8.19 -4.97
N VAL A 560 -12.02 8.60 -3.98
CA VAL A 560 -12.24 9.84 -3.22
C VAL A 560 -11.84 11.06 -4.04
N LEU A 561 -10.80 10.93 -4.86
CA LEU A 561 -10.22 12.01 -5.65
C LEU A 561 -10.94 12.24 -6.97
N LEU A 562 -11.62 11.21 -7.49
CA LEU A 562 -12.42 11.32 -8.70
C LEU A 562 -13.75 12.06 -8.46
N PRO A 563 -14.25 12.83 -9.44
CA PRO A 563 -15.56 13.47 -9.36
C PRO A 563 -16.71 12.45 -9.38
N GLY A 564 -17.81 12.82 -8.73
CA GLY A 564 -19.04 12.03 -8.68
C GLY A 564 -18.96 10.91 -7.66
N CYS A 565 -19.65 9.81 -7.98
CA CYS A 565 -19.73 8.63 -7.13
C CYS A 565 -19.25 7.38 -7.89
N PRO A 566 -17.94 7.26 -8.21
CA PRO A 566 -17.41 6.07 -8.88
C PRO A 566 -17.76 4.81 -8.10
N ILE A 567 -17.83 3.68 -8.80
CA ILE A 567 -18.08 2.37 -8.19
C ILE A 567 -16.95 2.10 -7.19
N MET A 568 -17.31 1.62 -6.00
CA MET A 568 -16.32 1.26 -4.98
C MET A 568 -15.72 -0.10 -5.35
N PRO A 569 -14.38 -0.25 -5.33
CA PRO A 569 -13.76 -1.55 -5.57
C PRO A 569 -14.17 -2.56 -4.48
N LYS A 570 -14.16 -3.84 -4.82
CA LYS A 570 -14.35 -4.93 -3.86
C LYS A 570 -13.11 -5.16 -2.99
N GLU A 571 -11.92 -4.90 -3.52
CA GLU A 571 -10.66 -4.96 -2.75
C GLU A 571 -10.34 -3.57 -2.16
N VAL A 572 -10.06 -3.52 -0.86
CA VAL A 572 -9.52 -2.36 -0.17
C VAL A 572 -8.13 -2.69 0.35
N ARG A 573 -7.12 -1.96 -0.13
CA ARG A 573 -5.72 -2.14 0.26
C ARG A 573 -5.35 -1.20 1.39
N ILE A 574 -4.71 -1.73 2.42
CA ILE A 574 -4.26 -0.99 3.59
C ILE A 574 -2.77 -1.28 3.78
N ALA A 575 -1.96 -0.23 3.73
CA ALA A 575 -0.55 -0.29 4.09
C ALA A 575 -0.38 0.20 5.53
N THR A 576 0.43 -0.50 6.33
CA THR A 576 0.68 -0.11 7.73
C THR A 576 2.18 -0.22 8.05
N PRO A 577 2.74 0.69 8.87
CA PRO A 577 4.13 0.60 9.32
C PRO A 577 4.49 -0.70 10.04
N ALA A 578 5.78 -1.02 10.06
CA ALA A 578 6.32 -2.14 10.81
C ALA A 578 5.87 -2.13 12.28
N GLY A 579 5.33 -3.24 12.77
CA GLY A 579 4.93 -3.43 14.16
C GLY A 579 3.52 -2.93 14.49
N THR A 580 2.80 -2.35 13.53
CA THR A 580 1.46 -1.77 13.76
C THR A 580 0.31 -2.64 13.28
N ARG A 581 0.59 -3.73 12.53
CA ARG A 581 -0.42 -4.66 11.99
C ARG A 581 -1.39 -5.19 13.03
N GLY A 582 -0.91 -5.47 14.24
CA GLY A 582 -1.72 -6.04 15.31
C GLY A 582 -2.95 -5.20 15.69
N GLU A 583 -2.90 -3.88 15.51
CA GLU A 583 -4.05 -3.01 15.79
C GLU A 583 -5.17 -3.16 14.77
N TRP A 584 -4.83 -3.38 13.50
CA TRP A 584 -5.80 -3.69 12.44
C TRP A 584 -6.40 -5.08 12.59
N VAL A 585 -5.57 -6.08 12.93
CA VAL A 585 -6.05 -7.45 13.21
C VAL A 585 -7.03 -7.44 14.37
N LYS A 586 -6.70 -6.76 15.47
CA LYS A 586 -7.63 -6.57 16.61
C LYS A 586 -8.91 -5.87 16.18
N LEU A 587 -8.81 -4.85 15.31
CA LEU A 587 -9.98 -4.12 14.82
C LEU A 587 -10.95 -5.04 14.08
N PHE A 588 -10.45 -5.76 13.08
CA PHE A 588 -11.26 -6.66 12.24
C PHE A 588 -11.71 -7.92 12.98
N GLY A 589 -10.93 -8.41 13.95
CA GLY A 589 -11.31 -9.52 14.82
C GLY A 589 -12.52 -9.23 15.73
N ARG A 590 -12.97 -7.97 15.84
CA ARG A 590 -14.23 -7.61 16.53
C ARG A 590 -15.47 -7.90 15.69
N MET A 591 -15.31 -8.11 14.38
CA MET A 591 -16.42 -8.44 13.49
C MET A 591 -16.69 -9.94 13.54
N ALA A 592 -17.97 -10.30 13.69
CA ALA A 592 -18.37 -11.70 13.59
C ALA A 592 -18.21 -12.23 12.15
N ASN A 593 -17.84 -13.50 12.03
CA ASN A 593 -17.77 -14.24 10.76
C ASN A 593 -16.78 -13.67 9.72
N VAL A 594 -15.79 -12.87 10.13
CA VAL A 594 -14.69 -12.48 9.23
C VAL A 594 -13.76 -13.67 9.06
N ARG A 595 -13.63 -14.12 7.81
CA ARG A 595 -12.62 -15.11 7.43
C ARG A 595 -11.32 -14.38 7.13
N SER A 596 -10.18 -14.97 7.46
CA SER A 596 -8.89 -14.34 7.18
C SER A 596 -7.76 -15.34 7.13
N TYR A 597 -6.79 -15.06 6.27
CA TYR A 597 -5.49 -15.71 6.28
C TYR A 597 -4.38 -14.68 6.39
N HIS A 598 -3.21 -15.13 6.84
CA HIS A 598 -2.03 -14.28 6.95
C HIS A 598 -0.82 -15.05 6.44
N HIS A 599 0.09 -14.36 5.76
CA HIS A 599 1.30 -14.95 5.23
C HIS A 599 2.47 -13.97 5.30
N TRP A 600 3.67 -14.53 5.43
CA TRP A 600 4.92 -13.78 5.39
C TRP A 600 5.38 -13.66 3.94
N VAL A 601 5.65 -12.44 3.50
CA VAL A 601 6.06 -12.20 2.11
C VAL A 601 7.57 -12.42 2.02
N GLN A 602 8.01 -13.57 1.50
CA GLN A 602 9.45 -13.93 1.50
C GLN A 602 10.25 -13.29 0.36
N ASN A 603 9.62 -13.03 -0.80
CA ASN A 603 10.33 -12.80 -2.07
C ASN A 603 9.98 -11.47 -2.78
N GLU A 604 9.23 -10.56 -2.18
CA GLU A 604 8.98 -9.25 -2.79
C GLU A 604 10.10 -8.26 -2.45
N TYR A 605 11.01 -8.09 -3.40
CA TYR A 605 12.07 -7.09 -3.38
C TYR A 605 11.84 -6.06 -4.49
N TYR A 606 12.13 -4.80 -4.20
CA TYR A 606 12.29 -3.73 -5.19
C TYR A 606 13.72 -3.21 -5.06
N ASP A 607 14.52 -3.34 -6.13
CA ASP A 607 15.93 -2.91 -6.16
C ASP A 607 16.73 -3.34 -4.90
N ALA A 608 16.56 -4.60 -4.48
CA ALA A 608 17.12 -5.24 -3.27
C ALA A 608 16.49 -4.88 -1.91
N VAL A 609 15.50 -3.98 -1.86
CA VAL A 609 14.78 -3.65 -0.61
C VAL A 609 13.50 -4.46 -0.51
N ARG A 610 13.36 -5.20 0.59
CA ARG A 610 12.10 -5.90 0.91
C ARG A 610 11.08 -4.90 1.43
N ILE A 611 10.04 -4.63 0.65
CA ILE A 611 9.00 -3.66 1.02
C ILE A 611 8.04 -4.26 2.05
N ASP A 612 7.66 -5.51 1.83
CA ASP A 612 6.60 -6.18 2.59
C ASP A 612 7.15 -7.17 3.60
N LYS A 613 6.60 -7.12 4.82
CA LYS A 613 6.90 -8.05 5.89
C LYS A 613 5.86 -9.16 5.95
N VAL A 614 4.60 -8.77 6.13
CA VAL A 614 3.45 -9.64 6.33
C VAL A 614 2.28 -9.11 5.53
N ARG A 615 1.52 -9.99 4.90
CA ARG A 615 0.22 -9.67 4.32
C ARG A 615 -0.87 -10.46 5.05
N SER A 616 -1.98 -9.79 5.30
CA SER A 616 -3.15 -10.27 6.01
C SER A 616 -4.37 -9.93 5.17
N VAL A 617 -5.19 -10.92 4.86
CA VAL A 617 -6.36 -10.73 4.02
C VAL A 617 -7.60 -11.06 4.82
N PHE A 618 -8.56 -10.14 4.85
CA PHE A 618 -9.82 -10.29 5.58
C PHE A 618 -10.98 -10.27 4.59
N PHE A 619 -11.90 -11.22 4.72
CA PHE A 619 -13.11 -11.32 3.92
C PHE A 619 -14.28 -10.85 4.77
N LEU A 620 -14.71 -9.61 4.51
CA LEU A 620 -15.76 -8.98 5.29
C LEU A 620 -17.15 -9.52 4.90
N PRO A 621 -18.13 -9.53 5.83
CA PRO A 621 -19.49 -10.02 5.55
C PRO A 621 -20.20 -9.33 4.38
N ASN A 622 -19.82 -8.10 4.03
CA ASN A 622 -20.38 -7.37 2.89
C ASN A 622 -19.65 -7.66 1.56
N ARG A 623 -18.90 -8.77 1.49
CA ARG A 623 -18.10 -9.22 0.32
C ARG A 623 -16.96 -8.28 -0.07
N VAL A 624 -16.54 -7.39 0.82
CA VAL A 624 -15.32 -6.58 0.66
C VAL A 624 -14.12 -7.40 1.12
N VAL A 625 -13.06 -7.42 0.31
CA VAL A 625 -11.78 -8.03 0.66
C VAL A 625 -10.84 -6.93 1.14
N VAL A 626 -10.30 -7.05 2.34
CA VAL A 626 -9.30 -6.12 2.88
C VAL A 626 -7.93 -6.77 2.82
N SER A 627 -7.05 -6.22 2.00
CA SER A 627 -5.64 -6.63 1.91
C SER A 627 -4.79 -5.69 2.76
N LEU A 628 -4.49 -6.11 3.99
CA LEU A 628 -3.62 -5.40 4.92
C LEU A 628 -2.18 -5.88 4.74
N ARG A 629 -1.29 -4.95 4.44
CA ARG A 629 0.14 -5.22 4.23
C ARG A 629 0.96 -4.42 5.25
N GLU A 630 1.84 -5.12 5.96
CA GLU A 630 2.78 -4.54 6.91
C GLU A 630 4.12 -4.29 6.23
N SER A 631 4.57 -3.04 6.26
CA SER A 631 5.86 -2.61 5.74
C SER A 631 7.02 -3.15 6.60
N ASN A 632 8.19 -3.37 6.00
CA ASN A 632 9.43 -3.56 6.77
C ASN A 632 10.01 -2.25 7.33
N SER A 633 9.48 -1.10 6.90
CA SER A 633 9.88 0.23 7.35
C SER A 633 8.95 0.75 8.45
N PRO A 634 9.41 1.68 9.32
CA PRO A 634 8.53 2.46 10.21
C PRO A 634 7.53 3.36 9.47
N SER A 635 7.52 3.34 8.13
CA SER A 635 6.55 4.03 7.27
C SER A 635 5.78 3.04 6.39
N ALA A 636 4.50 3.32 6.15
CA ALA A 636 3.67 2.64 5.15
C ALA A 636 3.92 3.16 3.71
N LEU A 637 4.62 4.29 3.56
CA LEU A 637 4.82 4.95 2.27
C LEU A 637 5.59 4.11 1.22
N PRO A 638 6.61 3.30 1.57
CA PRO A 638 7.28 2.44 0.59
C PRO A 638 6.31 1.54 -0.20
N MET A 639 5.25 1.08 0.46
CA MET A 639 4.20 0.28 -0.19
C MET A 639 3.43 1.08 -1.24
N LEU A 640 3.09 2.34 -0.93
CA LEU A 640 2.43 3.22 -1.87
C LEU A 640 3.34 3.59 -3.06
N LEU A 641 4.62 3.80 -2.80
CA LEU A 641 5.62 4.11 -3.83
C LEU A 641 5.90 2.91 -4.76
N SER A 642 5.55 1.70 -4.32
CA SER A 642 5.67 0.48 -5.11
C SER A 642 4.53 0.28 -6.12
N GLU A 643 3.48 1.12 -6.07
CA GLU A 643 2.35 1.06 -6.99
C GLU A 643 2.80 1.31 -8.42
N ARG A 644 2.51 0.34 -9.30
CA ARG A 644 2.94 0.35 -10.71
C ARG A 644 2.04 1.19 -11.61
N VAL A 645 0.92 1.70 -11.10
CA VAL A 645 0.01 2.57 -11.82
C VAL A 645 -0.04 3.90 -11.09
N THR A 646 0.28 4.98 -11.79
CA THR A 646 0.40 6.33 -11.22
C THR A 646 -0.86 6.79 -10.49
N THR A 647 -2.04 6.59 -11.06
CA THR A 647 -3.32 6.97 -10.42
C THR A 647 -3.65 6.18 -9.17
N LEU A 648 -3.12 4.96 -9.04
CA LEU A 648 -3.30 4.12 -7.84
C LEU A 648 -2.34 4.53 -6.70
N ALA A 649 -1.32 5.33 -6.99
CA ALA A 649 -0.42 5.92 -5.99
C ALA A 649 -1.07 7.10 -5.24
N CYS A 650 -2.27 6.86 -4.71
CA CYS A 650 -3.04 7.75 -3.86
C CYS A 650 -3.42 7.07 -2.53
N GLY A 651 -3.69 7.88 -1.52
CA GLY A 651 -3.89 7.41 -0.16
C GLY A 651 -4.92 8.20 0.63
N ILE A 652 -5.59 7.52 1.55
CA ILE A 652 -6.37 8.08 2.64
C ILE A 652 -5.62 7.73 3.93
N SER A 653 -5.07 8.74 4.58
CA SER A 653 -4.45 8.62 5.89
C SER A 653 -5.26 9.40 6.93
N TYR A 654 -4.81 9.39 8.19
CA TYR A 654 -5.51 10.17 9.21
C TYR A 654 -5.50 11.67 8.88
N GLY A 655 -6.67 12.19 8.54
CA GLY A 655 -6.91 13.61 8.30
C GLY A 655 -6.48 14.14 6.93
N LEU A 656 -5.82 13.34 6.08
CA LEU A 656 -5.48 13.71 4.72
C LEU A 656 -5.96 12.64 3.71
N CYS A 657 -6.37 13.11 2.53
CA CYS A 657 -6.45 12.30 1.32
C CYS A 657 -5.49 12.91 0.30
N PHE A 658 -4.70 12.10 -0.38
CA PHE A 658 -3.60 12.59 -1.20
C PHE A 658 -3.30 11.70 -2.41
N THR A 659 -2.57 12.25 -3.38
CA THR A 659 -2.05 11.56 -4.56
C THR A 659 -0.64 12.03 -4.87
N LEU A 660 0.23 11.09 -5.26
CA LEU A 660 1.59 11.38 -5.73
C LEU A 660 1.63 11.95 -7.15
N TYR A 661 0.54 11.78 -7.92
CA TYR A 661 0.44 12.20 -9.33
C TYR A 661 -0.84 13.02 -9.57
N PRO A 662 -0.93 14.26 -9.05
CA PRO A 662 -2.12 15.08 -9.19
C PRO A 662 -2.45 15.46 -10.65
N GLY A 663 -1.45 15.50 -11.54
CA GLY A 663 -1.64 15.70 -12.98
C GLY A 663 -2.43 14.56 -13.63
N ASP A 664 -1.99 13.32 -13.41
CA ASP A 664 -2.66 12.11 -13.92
C ASP A 664 -4.11 12.00 -13.40
N ILE A 665 -4.35 12.32 -12.13
CA ILE A 665 -5.71 12.36 -11.56
C ILE A 665 -6.57 13.47 -12.19
N ARG A 666 -5.99 14.66 -12.41
CA ARG A 666 -6.67 15.82 -13.00
C ARG A 666 -7.14 15.52 -14.42
N ASP A 667 -6.24 14.98 -15.22
CA ASP A 667 -6.48 14.74 -16.64
C ASP A 667 -7.12 13.37 -16.90
N ARG A 668 -7.34 12.61 -15.81
CA ARG A 668 -7.87 11.24 -15.81
C ARG A 668 -7.05 10.30 -16.68
N PHE A 669 -5.73 10.38 -16.61
CA PHE A 669 -4.85 9.45 -17.29
C PHE A 669 -4.49 8.29 -16.38
N ILE A 670 -4.44 7.09 -16.92
CA ILE A 670 -3.82 5.93 -16.28
C ILE A 670 -2.54 5.65 -17.05
N ASP A 671 -1.43 5.66 -16.34
CA ASP A 671 -0.12 5.34 -16.89
C ASP A 671 0.68 4.47 -15.92
N SER A 672 1.62 3.71 -16.49
CA SER A 672 2.59 2.98 -15.70
C SER A 672 3.51 3.95 -14.93
N ALA A 673 3.80 3.59 -13.69
CA ALA A 673 4.76 4.27 -12.84
C ALA A 673 6.19 3.71 -12.99
N PHE A 674 6.40 2.63 -13.76
CA PHE A 674 7.73 2.05 -14.01
C PHE A 674 7.78 1.40 -15.39
N ASN A 675 8.89 1.60 -16.12
CA ASN A 675 9.00 1.15 -17.52
C ASN A 675 9.32 -0.35 -17.67
N ASP A 676 9.94 -0.97 -16.67
CA ASP A 676 10.49 -2.33 -16.82
C ASP A 676 9.42 -3.42 -16.61
N GLU A 677 8.31 -3.07 -15.94
CA GLU A 677 7.18 -3.94 -15.67
C GLU A 677 5.88 -3.16 -15.93
N TYR A 678 5.54 -3.02 -17.22
CA TYR A 678 4.30 -2.38 -17.62
C TYR A 678 3.10 -3.22 -17.13
N PRO A 679 2.09 -2.62 -16.48
CA PRO A 679 0.84 -3.31 -16.20
C PRO A 679 0.25 -3.86 -17.51
N PRO A 680 -0.29 -5.09 -17.53
CA PRO A 680 -0.88 -5.64 -18.75
C PRO A 680 -1.99 -4.75 -19.31
N ASP A 681 -2.09 -4.65 -20.63
CA ASP A 681 -3.06 -3.75 -21.30
C ASP A 681 -4.51 -4.05 -20.88
N TRP A 682 -4.88 -5.33 -20.76
CA TRP A 682 -6.20 -5.73 -20.30
C TRP A 682 -6.57 -5.16 -18.91
N PHE A 683 -5.59 -5.04 -18.02
CA PHE A 683 -5.79 -4.48 -16.68
C PHE A 683 -6.02 -2.97 -16.76
N LEU A 684 -5.20 -2.28 -17.54
CA LEU A 684 -5.32 -0.84 -17.76
C LEU A 684 -6.62 -0.45 -18.45
N THR A 685 -7.05 -1.20 -19.47
CA THR A 685 -8.32 -1.01 -20.16
C THR A 685 -9.52 -1.26 -19.23
N ALA A 686 -9.44 -2.24 -18.33
CA ALA A 686 -10.49 -2.46 -17.35
C ALA A 686 -10.58 -1.31 -16.34
N LEU A 687 -9.45 -0.89 -15.78
CA LEU A 687 -9.39 0.28 -14.87
C LEU A 687 -9.89 1.55 -15.56
N SER A 688 -9.48 1.79 -16.81
CA SER A 688 -9.85 2.98 -17.57
C SER A 688 -11.36 3.05 -17.75
N LYS A 689 -12.02 1.92 -18.05
CA LYS A 689 -13.48 1.81 -18.11
C LYS A 689 -14.14 2.02 -16.74
N THR A 690 -13.65 1.36 -15.69
CA THR A 690 -14.22 1.44 -14.33
C THR A 690 -14.20 2.86 -13.78
N PHE A 691 -13.12 3.60 -14.01
CA PHE A 691 -12.93 4.95 -13.48
C PHE A 691 -13.20 6.07 -14.50
N ASN A 692 -13.58 5.71 -15.74
CA ASN A 692 -13.74 6.64 -16.85
C ASN A 692 -12.50 7.55 -17.02
N CYS A 693 -11.36 6.88 -17.12
CA CYS A 693 -10.03 7.44 -17.36
C CYS A 693 -9.55 7.04 -18.77
N ARG A 694 -8.53 7.73 -19.29
CA ARG A 694 -7.85 7.41 -20.56
C ARG A 694 -6.58 6.63 -20.29
N ASN A 695 -6.30 5.63 -21.14
CA ASN A 695 -5.06 4.86 -21.07
C ASN A 695 -3.98 5.54 -21.92
N VAL A 696 -2.82 5.85 -21.34
CA VAL A 696 -1.73 6.54 -22.05
C VAL A 696 -1.10 5.67 -23.14
N THR A 697 -1.16 4.33 -23.05
CA THR A 697 -0.64 3.46 -24.14
C THR A 697 -1.42 3.58 -25.45
N GLU A 698 -2.71 3.94 -25.37
CA GLU A 698 -3.57 4.13 -26.54
C GLU A 698 -3.29 5.50 -27.22
N GLU A 699 -2.70 6.46 -26.49
CA GLU A 699 -2.39 7.82 -26.94
C GLU A 699 -0.87 8.10 -26.87
N ARG A 700 -0.04 7.29 -27.56
CA ARG A 700 1.45 7.44 -27.56
C ARG A 700 1.98 8.81 -28.02
N ASP A 701 1.14 9.69 -28.56
CA ASP A 701 1.54 11.02 -29.08
C ASP A 701 1.37 12.18 -28.09
N LEU A 702 0.88 11.94 -26.87
CA LEU A 702 0.59 13.01 -25.90
C LEU A 702 1.21 12.75 -24.52
N SER A 703 2.52 12.50 -24.44
CA SER A 703 3.21 12.74 -23.16
C SER A 703 3.16 14.25 -22.89
N PRO A 704 2.51 14.72 -21.80
CA PRO A 704 2.46 16.14 -21.50
C PRO A 704 3.89 16.68 -21.38
N VAL A 705 4.21 17.68 -22.21
CA VAL A 705 5.51 18.35 -22.24
C VAL A 705 5.87 18.81 -20.82
N GLY A 706 6.88 18.19 -20.20
CA GLY A 706 7.39 18.55 -18.87
C GLY A 706 7.30 17.50 -17.76
N GLU A 707 6.65 16.35 -17.97
CA GLU A 707 6.59 15.26 -16.98
C GLU A 707 7.53 14.10 -17.30
N CYS A 708 8.82 14.37 -17.43
CA CYS A 708 9.75 13.30 -17.78
C CYS A 708 9.85 12.21 -16.69
N ALA A 709 9.85 10.94 -17.12
CA ALA A 709 9.72 9.80 -16.20
C ALA A 709 10.88 9.68 -15.20
N LEU A 710 12.10 10.06 -15.60
CA LEU A 710 13.27 10.01 -14.71
C LEU A 710 13.35 11.18 -13.71
N ARG A 711 12.49 12.21 -13.81
CA ARG A 711 12.54 13.35 -12.89
C ARG A 711 12.37 12.89 -11.45
N TRP A 712 13.36 13.15 -10.62
CA TRP A 712 13.26 12.95 -9.18
C TRP A 712 12.18 13.88 -8.60
N ARG A 713 11.23 13.27 -7.91
CA ARG A 713 10.16 13.91 -7.15
C ARG A 713 10.52 13.73 -5.68
N LYS A 714 10.33 14.78 -4.89
CA LYS A 714 10.76 14.83 -3.49
C LYS A 714 9.56 15.08 -2.59
N LEU A 715 9.35 14.22 -1.59
CA LEU A 715 8.14 14.28 -0.75
C LEU A 715 8.33 15.20 0.46
N SER A 716 9.50 15.84 0.55
CA SER A 716 9.83 16.79 1.61
C SER A 716 8.62 17.70 1.84
N GLY A 717 7.93 17.53 2.98
CA GLY A 717 6.64 18.15 3.34
C GLY A 717 5.69 18.48 2.19
N CYS A 718 5.33 17.43 1.45
CA CYS A 718 4.21 17.39 0.50
C CYS A 718 4.40 18.20 -0.79
N HIS A 719 5.58 18.72 -1.11
CA HIS A 719 5.79 19.40 -2.40
C HIS A 719 5.58 18.44 -3.58
N GLY A 720 4.72 18.82 -4.53
CA GLY A 720 4.36 17.99 -5.69
C GLY A 720 3.25 16.96 -5.44
N MET A 721 2.88 16.72 -4.18
CA MET A 721 1.75 15.86 -3.82
C MET A 721 0.45 16.67 -3.81
N GLY A 722 -0.61 16.17 -4.46
CA GLY A 722 -1.95 16.75 -4.30
C GLY A 722 -2.57 16.25 -3.01
N SER A 723 -2.99 17.12 -2.10
CA SER A 723 -3.58 16.69 -0.82
C SER A 723 -4.76 17.55 -0.37
N PHE A 724 -5.77 16.92 0.23
CA PHE A 724 -6.91 17.56 0.86
C PHE A 724 -7.02 17.15 2.33
N PRO A 725 -7.15 18.12 3.25
CA PRO A 725 -7.51 17.83 4.62
C PRO A 725 -8.98 17.45 4.71
N TRP A 726 -9.29 16.34 5.39
CA TRP A 726 -10.66 15.91 5.65
C TRP A 726 -11.00 15.88 7.15
N SER A 727 -10.03 15.66 8.04
CA SER A 727 -10.23 15.76 9.50
C SER A 727 -9.81 17.12 10.04
N THR A 728 -10.36 17.54 11.18
CA THR A 728 -9.71 18.57 12.02
C THR A 728 -8.48 17.94 12.65
N LEU A 729 -7.30 18.21 12.08
CA LEU A 729 -6.03 17.83 12.70
C LEU A 729 -5.96 18.55 14.06
N ALA A 730 -6.06 17.79 15.15
CA ALA A 730 -5.56 18.28 16.44
C ALA A 730 -4.03 18.42 16.32
N GLY A 731 -3.44 19.39 16.99
CA GLY A 731 -2.02 19.77 16.86
C GLY A 731 -1.00 18.63 16.96
N ASP A 732 -1.40 17.49 17.55
CA ASP A 732 -0.53 16.35 17.83
C ASP A 732 -0.69 15.17 16.85
N ALA A 733 -1.51 15.29 15.80
CA ALA A 733 -1.81 14.17 14.91
C ALA A 733 -0.95 14.15 13.64
N SER A 734 0.01 13.22 13.57
CA SER A 734 0.76 12.90 12.34
C SER A 734 -0.17 12.22 11.32
N PRO A 735 -0.25 12.69 10.07
CA PRO A 735 -1.13 12.11 9.06
C PRO A 735 -0.56 10.83 8.42
N GLY A 736 0.36 10.12 9.06
CA GLY A 736 0.94 8.87 8.58
C GLY A 736 1.74 8.94 7.27
N ILE A 737 1.87 10.14 6.71
CA ILE A 737 2.89 10.49 5.72
C ILE A 737 4.11 10.93 6.54
N PRO A 738 5.34 10.48 6.26
CA PRO A 738 6.52 10.94 6.99
C PRO A 738 6.70 12.45 6.81
N TRP A 739 6.43 13.23 7.86
CA TRP A 739 6.83 14.63 7.93
C TRP A 739 8.28 14.64 8.39
N GLY A 740 9.22 14.86 7.46
CA GLY A 740 10.65 14.99 7.79
C GLY A 740 11.59 13.95 7.16
N ALA A 741 11.08 13.02 6.34
CA ALA A 741 11.92 12.18 5.49
C ALA A 741 11.77 12.61 4.02
N ASP A 742 12.91 12.84 3.37
CA ASP A 742 12.97 13.17 1.95
C ASP A 742 12.85 11.90 1.12
N TRP A 743 11.62 11.50 0.85
CA TRP A 743 11.37 10.41 -0.09
C TRP A 743 11.59 10.93 -1.49
N LEU A 744 12.61 10.40 -2.15
CA LEU A 744 12.85 10.60 -3.57
C LEU A 744 12.20 9.47 -4.35
N TRP A 745 11.34 9.80 -5.30
CA TRP A 745 10.75 8.83 -6.21
C TRP A 745 10.67 9.38 -7.62
N ARG A 746 10.52 8.51 -8.61
CA ARG A 746 10.36 8.88 -10.02
C ARG A 746 9.40 7.92 -10.69
N LYS A 747 8.86 8.31 -11.85
CA LYS A 747 7.86 7.55 -12.62
C LYS A 747 8.51 6.48 -13.51
N GLY A 748 9.83 6.32 -13.45
CA GLY A 748 10.51 5.26 -14.20
C GLY A 748 12.02 5.34 -14.10
N LEU A 749 12.66 4.25 -14.53
CA LEU A 749 14.12 4.12 -14.62
C LEU A 749 14.67 4.52 -16.00
N LEU A 750 13.80 4.78 -16.98
CA LEU A 750 14.15 5.25 -18.33
C LEU A 750 13.27 6.45 -18.73
N CYS A 751 13.74 7.32 -19.63
CA CYS A 751 12.89 8.34 -20.26
C CYS A 751 12.81 8.08 -21.76
N ASN A 752 11.58 7.92 -22.26
CA ASN A 752 11.32 7.67 -23.67
C ASN A 752 10.92 8.93 -24.45
N VAL A 753 11.01 10.12 -23.83
CA VAL A 753 10.67 11.40 -24.48
C VAL A 753 11.85 11.83 -25.36
N PRO A 754 11.71 11.82 -26.71
CA PRO A 754 12.82 12.19 -27.60
C PRO A 754 13.26 13.63 -27.35
N GLY A 755 14.57 13.85 -27.17
CA GLY A 755 15.12 15.18 -26.88
C GLY A 755 14.89 15.69 -25.45
N CYS A 756 14.45 14.84 -24.52
CA CYS A 756 14.41 15.21 -23.11
C CYS A 756 15.82 15.34 -22.55
N ASP A 757 16.23 16.57 -22.23
CA ASP A 757 17.52 16.85 -21.62
C ASP A 757 17.41 16.72 -20.10
N HIS A 758 17.63 15.50 -19.60
CA HIS A 758 17.68 15.23 -18.16
C HIS A 758 18.93 15.84 -17.55
N SER A 759 18.83 17.11 -17.18
CA SER A 759 19.73 17.67 -16.18
C SER A 759 19.18 17.32 -14.80
N ASP A 760 19.89 16.46 -14.07
CA ASP A 760 19.73 16.28 -12.62
C ASP A 760 20.01 17.64 -11.95
N ARG A 761 18.99 18.49 -11.83
CA ARG A 761 19.05 19.81 -11.18
C ARG A 761 18.57 19.75 -9.74
#